data_AF-A0AAV2KA21-F1
#
_entry.id   AF-A0AAV2KA21-F1
#
_cell.length_a   1.000
_cell.length_b   1.000
_cell.length_c   1.000
_cell.angle_alpha   90.00
_cell.angle_beta   90.00
_cell.angle_gamma   90.00
#
_symmetry.space_group_name_H-M   'P 1'
#
loop_
_entity.id
_entity.type
_entity.pdbx_description
1 polymer ?
#
loop_
_entity_poly.entity_id
_entity_poly.type
_entity_poly.pdbx_seq_one_letter_code
_entity_poly.pdbx_strand_id
1 'polypeptide(L)'
;MAQALKVYARRHPDADFAALREEALLLDSEYGSSASEVTCSIVNNKSSFSKEPYSDWKETLKRDIMEEVKAEMKGLAQELIRELKPHLSPVATAAEPPVTPRSYYRSPPRNQRDERGHVRLSGGRAFTVPPNSELLVWGKTRMGPDGADYCALVEALPNAGEVGVARTIGVVRNGRIPIRVCNPHPYSWTIGRYQKLGRLYQIDSADVHGPDDVSLSLEEDGVVEVALVHTTPDPGQHGLPEEVRNLSNRTDLSEQQQEELGALLQKWEKVFAKHDEDFGRTNAVQHRIHTGDSAPTRERYRPLPPSLYKERTQTEKLAATPRRVFLRTAVNLFHCRRFCVDRNALIPESTRTMKYILVTGGVISGIGKGIIASSVGTILKSCGLHVTAIKIDPYINIDAGTFSPYEHGEVFVLDDGGEVDLDLGNYERFLDIRLTRDNNLTTGKIYQSVINKERRGDYLGKTVQVVPHITDAIQEWVVKQAKVPVDDDGVEPQVCVIELGGTVGDIESMPFIEAFRQFQFKVKRENFCNIHVSLIPQPSATGEQKTKPTQNSVRELRGLGLSPDLIMCRCTTALETSVKEKISMFCHVAPEQVICVHDVSSIYRVPLLLEDQGVVGYLSRRLNMPIETRPRKMLTKWKEMSDRSDRLLEHCSIALVGKYTKFSDSYASVIKALEHSALSISHKLEVKYIDSAALEPSTLQEEPVKYHDAWQKLCSADGILVPGGFGVRGTEGKIHAIGWARKQKKPFLGVCLGMQLAVCEFARNTLGWKDANSTEFDPESKHPVVIDMPEHNPGQMGGTMRLGKRRTIFKTNNSILRKLYGDVEYVEERHRHRFEVNPELKSHFEEKGFRFVGQDVEGERMEVIELDDHPYFVGVQYHPEFTSRPIKPSPPYLGLLLAAAGRLPGYLQKGCRLSPRDTYSDRSGSSTPDSEISELKLPSISN
;
A
#
# COMPACT_ATOMS: atom_id res chain seq x y z
N MET A 1 -36.43 10.40 18.90
CA MET A 1 -37.02 9.70 17.73
C MET A 1 -38.55 9.62 17.81
N ALA A 2 -39.14 9.20 18.93
CA ALA A 2 -40.60 9.19 19.14
C ALA A 2 -41.30 10.56 18.94
N GLN A 3 -40.68 11.66 19.35
CA GLN A 3 -41.20 13.01 19.08
C GLN A 3 -41.17 13.39 17.58
N ALA A 4 -40.16 12.93 16.82
CA ALA A 4 -40.08 13.14 15.38
C ALA A 4 -41.20 12.40 14.64
N LEU A 5 -41.53 11.18 15.10
CA LEU A 5 -42.67 10.39 14.61
C LEU A 5 -44.03 11.05 14.92
N LYS A 6 -44.20 11.66 16.10
CA LYS A 6 -45.40 12.46 16.44
C LYS A 6 -45.57 13.68 15.53
N VAL A 7 -44.47 14.34 15.15
CA VAL A 7 -44.48 15.47 14.22
C VAL A 7 -44.80 15.03 12.79
N TYR A 8 -44.32 13.85 12.38
CA TYR A 8 -44.62 13.26 11.07
C TYR A 8 -46.10 12.84 10.95
N ALA A 9 -46.65 12.16 11.97
CA ALA A 9 -48.05 11.74 12.01
C ALA A 9 -49.04 12.91 11.98
N ARG A 10 -48.69 14.06 12.60
CA ARG A 10 -49.50 15.29 12.52
C ARG A 10 -49.52 15.93 11.13
N ARG A 11 -48.50 15.66 10.29
CA ARG A 11 -48.35 16.28 8.96
C ARG A 11 -48.94 15.45 7.82
N HIS A 12 -49.14 14.15 8.00
CA HIS A 12 -49.60 13.24 6.97
C HIS A 12 -50.76 12.37 7.48
N PRO A 13 -51.98 12.94 7.66
CA PRO A 13 -53.13 12.22 8.21
C PRO A 13 -53.63 11.07 7.32
N ASP A 14 -53.26 11.06 6.04
CA ASP A 14 -53.71 10.07 5.04
C ASP A 14 -52.59 9.07 4.62
N ALA A 15 -51.43 9.10 5.28
CA ALA A 15 -50.36 8.13 4.99
C ALA A 15 -50.72 6.75 5.56
N ASP A 16 -50.51 5.69 4.77
CA ASP A 16 -50.81 4.32 5.18
C ASP A 16 -49.82 3.86 6.27
N PHE A 17 -50.30 3.80 7.51
CA PHE A 17 -49.50 3.58 8.73
C PHE A 17 -48.98 2.13 8.89
N ALA A 18 -49.21 1.25 7.92
CA ALA A 18 -48.76 -0.14 7.94
C ALA A 18 -47.22 -0.27 7.93
N ALA A 19 -46.52 0.55 7.12
CA ALA A 19 -45.05 0.50 7.01
C ALA A 19 -44.35 1.01 8.28
N LEU A 20 -44.92 2.02 8.93
CA LEU A 20 -44.41 2.57 10.20
C LEU A 20 -44.61 1.61 11.38
N ARG A 21 -45.60 0.71 11.28
CA ARG A 21 -45.86 -0.32 12.30
C ARG A 21 -44.82 -1.43 12.26
N GLU A 22 -44.35 -1.83 11.07
CA GLU A 22 -43.27 -2.80 10.93
C GLU A 22 -41.93 -2.24 11.41
N GLU A 23 -41.59 -0.99 11.08
CA GLU A 23 -40.37 -0.34 11.58
C GLU A 23 -40.39 -0.14 13.11
N ALA A 24 -41.55 0.19 13.69
CA ALA A 24 -41.68 0.31 15.14
C ALA A 24 -41.58 -1.04 15.86
N LEU A 25 -42.10 -2.12 15.28
CA LEU A 25 -41.98 -3.49 15.82
C LEU A 25 -40.54 -4.04 15.71
N LEU A 26 -39.82 -3.69 14.64
CA LEU A 26 -38.39 -3.98 14.49
C LEU A 26 -37.55 -3.30 15.57
N LEU A 27 -37.85 -2.04 15.90
CA LEU A 27 -37.15 -1.30 16.96
C LEU A 27 -37.48 -1.81 18.37
N ASP A 28 -38.69 -2.31 18.61
CA ASP A 28 -39.08 -2.94 19.89
C ASP A 28 -38.34 -4.27 20.12
N SER A 29 -37.97 -4.96 19.03
CA SER A 29 -37.15 -6.18 19.07
C SER A 29 -35.66 -5.92 19.39
N GLU A 30 -35.16 -4.72 19.10
CA GLU A 30 -33.77 -4.33 19.34
C GLU A 30 -33.54 -3.69 20.73
N TYR A 31 -34.55 -3.07 21.35
CA TYR A 31 -34.34 -2.20 22.53
C TYR A 31 -35.22 -2.45 23.76
N GLY A 32 -35.98 -3.55 23.82
CA GLY A 32 -36.54 -4.10 25.07
C GLY A 32 -37.30 -3.12 25.99
N SER A 33 -38.63 -3.18 25.95
CA SER A 33 -39.57 -2.85 27.05
C SER A 33 -39.68 -1.39 27.58
N SER A 34 -39.31 -0.38 26.80
CA SER A 34 -39.68 1.03 27.13
C SER A 34 -40.49 1.76 26.05
N ALA A 35 -40.79 1.12 24.90
CA ALA A 35 -41.53 1.75 23.80
C ALA A 35 -43.04 1.44 23.77
N SER A 36 -43.54 0.50 24.58
CA SER A 36 -44.93 0.01 24.50
C SER A 36 -45.99 1.02 24.98
N GLU A 37 -45.65 1.95 25.88
CA GLU A 37 -46.58 3.01 26.31
C GLU A 37 -46.74 4.12 25.27
N VAL A 38 -45.72 4.34 24.43
CA VAL A 38 -45.73 5.44 23.45
C VAL A 38 -46.54 5.05 22.20
N THR A 39 -46.49 3.78 21.79
CA THR A 39 -47.27 3.27 20.64
C THR A 39 -48.77 3.17 20.93
N CYS A 40 -49.18 2.85 22.16
CA CYS A 40 -50.62 2.77 22.50
C CYS A 40 -51.32 4.14 22.55
N SER A 41 -50.62 5.22 22.91
CA SER A 41 -51.24 6.56 23.01
C SER A 41 -51.51 7.23 21.65
N ILE A 42 -50.78 6.84 20.60
CA ILE A 42 -50.88 7.46 19.27
C ILE A 42 -52.00 6.84 18.43
N VAL A 43 -52.36 5.57 18.67
CA VAL A 43 -53.35 4.84 17.88
C VAL A 43 -54.80 5.13 18.31
N ASN A 44 -55.04 5.57 19.56
CA ASN A 44 -56.39 5.68 20.11
C ASN A 44 -57.06 7.07 20.03
N ASN A 45 -56.38 8.12 19.56
CA ASN A 45 -56.99 9.45 19.45
C ASN A 45 -57.28 9.84 18.00
N LYS A 46 -58.29 9.18 17.40
CA LYS A 46 -58.97 9.64 16.19
C LYS A 46 -60.20 10.48 16.55
N SER A 47 -60.01 11.65 17.16
CA SER A 47 -61.04 12.70 17.13
C SER A 47 -60.49 14.00 17.69
N SER A 48 -60.93 15.11 17.09
CA SER A 48 -60.75 16.50 17.49
C SER A 48 -59.34 17.10 17.38
N PHE A 49 -59.01 17.70 16.24
CA PHE A 49 -58.24 18.95 16.22
C PHE A 49 -58.75 19.87 15.09
N SER A 50 -59.28 21.03 15.49
CA SER A 50 -59.89 22.06 14.64
C SER A 50 -58.84 22.94 13.96
N LYS A 51 -59.23 23.50 12.81
CA LYS A 51 -58.44 24.45 11.99
C LYS A 51 -58.34 25.82 12.69
N GLU A 52 -57.12 26.30 12.92
CA GLU A 52 -56.83 27.72 13.19
C GLU A 52 -55.60 28.21 12.37
N PRO A 53 -55.47 29.53 12.11
CA PRO A 53 -54.74 30.05 10.97
C PRO A 53 -53.24 30.22 11.15
N TYR A 54 -52.59 30.26 10.00
CA TYR A 54 -51.15 30.21 9.75
C TYR A 54 -50.50 31.59 9.95
N SER A 55 -49.98 31.90 11.14
CA SER A 55 -48.88 32.85 11.30
C SER A 55 -48.22 32.71 12.68
N ASP A 56 -46.90 32.47 12.66
CA ASP A 56 -45.94 32.53 13.77
C ASP A 56 -45.64 31.27 14.61
N TRP A 57 -45.87 30.06 14.09
CA TRP A 57 -45.53 28.81 14.79
C TRP A 57 -44.04 28.42 14.73
N LYS A 58 -43.26 28.98 13.80
CA LYS A 58 -41.82 28.61 13.65
C LYS A 58 -40.97 29.16 14.79
N GLU A 59 -41.27 30.36 15.29
CA GLU A 59 -40.57 30.98 16.42
C GLU A 59 -40.93 30.27 17.74
N THR A 60 -42.22 29.98 17.95
CA THR A 60 -42.70 29.25 19.13
C THR A 60 -42.12 27.83 19.20
N LEU A 61 -42.13 27.09 18.07
CA LEU A 61 -41.56 25.73 18.02
C LEU A 61 -40.04 25.72 18.24
N LYS A 62 -39.31 26.74 17.74
CA LYS A 62 -37.86 26.85 17.97
C LYS A 62 -37.54 27.15 19.43
N ARG A 63 -38.38 27.96 20.08
CA ARG A 63 -38.24 28.34 21.48
C ARG A 63 -38.55 27.16 22.41
N ASP A 64 -39.61 26.41 22.13
CA ASP A 64 -40.03 25.27 22.94
C ASP A 64 -39.04 24.10 22.83
N ILE A 65 -38.54 23.81 21.62
CA ILE A 65 -37.49 22.79 21.42
C ILE A 65 -36.18 23.18 22.14
N MET A 66 -35.81 24.47 22.13
CA MET A 66 -34.60 24.94 22.81
C MET A 66 -34.70 24.90 24.34
N GLU A 67 -35.89 25.12 24.90
CA GLU A 67 -36.14 25.01 26.34
C GLU A 67 -36.20 23.54 26.80
N GLU A 68 -36.82 22.65 26.03
CA GLU A 68 -36.83 21.20 26.34
C GLU A 68 -35.43 20.57 26.23
N VAL A 69 -34.64 20.92 25.21
CA VAL A 69 -33.25 20.43 25.08
C VAL A 69 -32.37 20.95 26.22
N LYS A 70 -32.59 22.20 26.67
CA LYS A 70 -31.88 22.74 27.85
C LYS A 70 -32.27 22.01 29.13
N ALA A 71 -33.54 21.63 29.28
CA ALA A 71 -34.00 20.89 30.46
C ALA A 71 -33.43 19.46 30.48
N GLU A 72 -33.43 18.76 29.34
CA GLU A 72 -32.85 17.42 29.21
C GLU A 72 -31.33 17.42 29.42
N MET A 73 -30.60 18.38 28.84
CA MET A 73 -29.15 18.49 29.06
C MET A 73 -28.79 18.79 30.52
N LYS A 74 -29.67 19.52 31.23
CA LYS A 74 -29.49 19.80 32.67
C LYS A 74 -29.79 18.57 33.53
N GLY A 75 -30.75 17.73 33.13
CA GLY A 75 -31.04 16.44 33.74
C GLY A 75 -29.89 15.44 33.56
N LEU A 76 -29.43 15.26 32.32
CA LEU A 76 -28.28 14.41 31.98
C LEU A 76 -27.01 14.84 32.72
N ALA A 77 -26.74 16.14 32.82
CA ALA A 77 -25.60 16.65 33.59
C ALA A 77 -25.72 16.34 35.10
N GLN A 78 -26.91 16.41 35.67
CA GLN A 78 -27.15 16.08 37.08
C GLN A 78 -27.06 14.58 37.36
N GLU A 79 -27.47 13.74 36.40
CA GLU A 79 -27.37 12.28 36.46
C GLU A 79 -25.91 11.82 36.35
N LEU A 80 -25.14 12.41 35.43
CA LEU A 80 -23.70 12.19 35.29
C LEU A 80 -22.94 12.60 36.58
N ILE A 81 -23.31 13.73 37.19
CA ILE A 81 -22.73 14.20 38.45
C ILE A 81 -23.09 13.26 39.62
N ARG A 82 -24.27 12.62 39.57
CA ARG A 82 -24.73 11.68 40.60
C ARG A 82 -24.07 10.31 40.47
N GLU A 83 -23.79 9.84 39.25
CA GLU A 83 -23.03 8.62 38.98
C GLU A 83 -21.53 8.75 39.25
N LEU A 84 -20.94 9.93 39.01
CA LEU A 84 -19.50 10.16 39.24
C LEU A 84 -19.15 10.41 40.71
N LYS A 85 -20.14 10.74 41.55
CA LYS A 85 -19.95 11.11 42.97
C LYS A 85 -19.40 10.01 43.89
N PRO A 86 -19.71 8.71 43.71
CA PRO A 86 -19.15 7.64 44.54
C PRO A 86 -17.70 7.28 44.16
N HIS A 87 -17.24 7.64 42.96
CA HIS A 87 -15.89 7.30 42.46
C HIS A 87 -14.81 8.34 42.81
N LEU A 88 -15.16 9.36 43.60
CA LEU A 88 -14.27 10.47 43.92
C LEU A 88 -14.14 10.69 45.44
N SER A 89 -13.27 9.90 46.08
CA SER A 89 -12.38 10.36 47.17
C SER A 89 -11.29 9.31 47.46
N PRO A 90 -10.19 9.65 48.15
CA PRO A 90 -9.06 10.40 47.64
C PRO A 90 -7.79 9.54 47.65
N VAL A 91 -7.12 9.36 46.51
CA VAL A 91 -5.77 8.78 46.48
C VAL A 91 -4.79 9.85 46.00
N ALA A 92 -3.87 10.15 46.89
CA ALA A 92 -2.76 11.04 46.68
C ALA A 92 -1.70 10.41 45.77
N THR A 93 -0.91 11.32 45.18
CA THR A 93 0.45 11.18 44.64
C THR A 93 0.66 10.72 43.20
N ALA A 94 1.36 11.63 42.48
CA ALA A 94 2.21 11.45 41.31
C ALA A 94 1.55 11.35 39.92
N ALA A 95 1.22 12.52 39.34
CA ALA A 95 1.48 12.84 37.93
C ALA A 95 1.44 14.37 37.73
N GLU A 96 2.46 14.91 37.07
CA GLU A 96 2.69 16.34 36.83
C GLU A 96 1.65 16.98 35.88
N PRO A 97 1.29 18.26 36.05
CA PRO A 97 0.45 19.01 35.12
C PRO A 97 1.21 19.51 33.88
N PRO A 98 0.51 19.93 32.80
CA PRO A 98 1.10 20.27 31.51
C PRO A 98 2.09 21.45 31.57
N VAL A 99 3.06 21.39 30.65
CA VAL A 99 4.20 22.30 30.48
C VAL A 99 3.80 23.78 30.57
N THR A 100 4.25 24.45 31.63
CA THR A 100 4.30 25.92 31.75
C THR A 100 5.13 26.55 30.63
N PRO A 101 4.86 27.80 30.20
CA PRO A 101 5.75 28.53 29.29
C PRO A 101 7.17 28.55 29.87
N ARG A 102 8.17 28.16 29.07
CA ARG A 102 9.58 28.13 29.48
C ARG A 102 10.01 29.53 29.95
N SER A 103 10.44 29.63 31.21
CA SER A 103 11.05 30.83 31.78
C SER A 103 12.49 30.99 31.28
N TYR A 104 12.86 32.18 30.80
CA TYR A 104 14.24 32.55 30.43
C TYR A 104 15.13 32.94 31.62
N TYR A 105 14.74 32.61 32.86
CA TYR A 105 15.47 33.05 34.07
C TYR A 105 15.95 31.87 34.91
N ARG A 106 17.25 31.83 35.22
CA ARG A 106 17.83 30.89 36.20
C ARG A 106 17.15 31.11 37.56
N SER A 107 16.74 30.02 38.20
CA SER A 107 16.08 30.09 39.50
C SER A 107 17.13 30.20 40.63
N PRO A 108 17.04 31.18 41.54
CA PRO A 108 17.82 31.12 42.78
C PRO A 108 17.29 29.99 43.69
N PRO A 109 18.15 29.37 44.51
CA PRO A 109 17.82 28.22 45.35
C PRO A 109 16.66 28.50 46.34
N ARG A 110 15.89 27.45 46.68
CA ARG A 110 14.63 27.53 47.47
C ARG A 110 14.78 28.08 48.90
N ASN A 111 16.00 28.21 49.43
CA ASN A 111 16.25 28.49 50.85
C ASN A 111 16.43 29.99 51.20
N GLN A 112 16.18 30.92 50.28
CA GLN A 112 16.42 32.37 50.47
C GLN A 112 15.20 33.27 50.18
N ARG A 113 13.97 32.73 50.12
CA ARG A 113 12.78 33.49 49.70
C ARG A 113 11.78 33.69 50.85
N ASP A 114 11.54 34.93 51.24
CA ASP A 114 10.44 35.28 52.16
C ASP A 114 9.16 35.59 51.37
N GLU A 115 8.08 34.82 51.63
CA GLU A 115 6.77 35.03 50.99
C GLU A 115 6.09 36.27 51.59
N ARG A 116 5.94 37.32 50.77
CA ARG A 116 5.39 38.62 51.20
C ARG A 116 3.90 38.80 50.90
N GLY A 117 3.29 37.89 50.14
CA GLY A 117 1.86 37.87 49.86
C GLY A 117 1.50 37.58 48.41
N HIS A 118 0.44 38.22 47.90
CA HIS A 118 -0.09 37.99 46.56
C HIS A 118 -0.18 39.30 45.78
N VAL A 119 0.02 39.22 44.47
CA VAL A 119 -0.19 40.36 43.57
C VAL A 119 -1.59 40.31 42.97
N ARG A 120 -2.26 41.47 42.93
CA ARG A 120 -3.60 41.67 42.35
C ARG A 120 -3.53 42.71 41.23
N LEU A 121 -4.49 42.74 40.31
CA LEU A 121 -4.50 43.75 39.25
C LEU A 121 -4.58 45.19 39.83
N SER A 122 -3.72 46.08 39.37
CA SER A 122 -3.72 47.50 39.73
C SER A 122 -4.60 48.29 38.77
N GLY A 123 -5.87 48.45 39.13
CA GLY A 123 -6.84 49.21 38.34
C GLY A 123 -8.25 48.77 38.70
N GLY A 124 -9.14 49.72 39.01
CA GLY A 124 -10.48 49.41 39.52
C GLY A 124 -11.46 48.83 38.49
N ARG A 125 -11.03 48.12 37.44
CA ARG A 125 -11.91 47.54 36.40
C ARG A 125 -11.44 46.14 36.01
N ALA A 126 -12.38 45.29 35.60
CA ALA A 126 -12.05 43.99 35.01
C ALA A 126 -11.34 44.20 33.66
N PHE A 127 -10.44 43.28 33.31
CA PHE A 127 -9.52 43.44 32.18
C PHE A 127 -9.58 42.24 31.24
N THR A 128 -9.76 42.46 29.93
CA THR A 128 -9.91 41.38 28.93
C THR A 128 -8.62 41.18 28.14
N VAL A 129 -8.10 39.96 28.14
CA VAL A 129 -6.92 39.51 27.38
C VAL A 129 -7.39 38.86 26.06
N PRO A 130 -7.03 39.40 24.89
CA PRO A 130 -7.38 38.81 23.59
C PRO A 130 -6.86 37.38 23.40
N PRO A 131 -7.45 36.59 22.47
CA PRO A 131 -6.96 35.25 22.17
C PRO A 131 -5.53 35.26 21.61
N ASN A 132 -4.73 34.24 21.97
CA ASN A 132 -3.33 34.06 21.54
C ASN A 132 -2.46 35.32 21.73
N SER A 133 -2.65 36.04 22.83
CA SER A 133 -1.98 37.33 23.07
C SER A 133 -1.30 37.39 24.44
N GLU A 134 -0.42 38.36 24.60
CA GLU A 134 0.32 38.59 25.83
C GLU A 134 0.39 40.07 26.16
N LEU A 135 0.20 40.41 27.43
CA LEU A 135 0.03 41.79 27.88
C LEU A 135 0.84 42.06 29.15
N LEU A 136 1.35 43.28 29.26
CA LEU A 136 2.04 43.76 30.45
C LEU A 136 1.10 44.64 31.28
N VAL A 137 0.83 44.22 32.52
CA VAL A 137 -0.12 44.89 33.42
C VAL A 137 0.55 45.24 34.74
N TRP A 138 0.12 46.35 35.36
CA TRP A 138 0.56 46.68 36.71
C TRP A 138 -0.15 45.80 37.75
N GLY A 139 0.64 45.13 38.59
CA GLY A 139 0.18 44.41 39.76
C GLY A 139 0.34 45.23 41.03
N LYS A 140 -0.71 45.32 41.86
CA LYS A 140 -0.69 45.93 43.20
C LYS A 140 -0.27 44.90 44.25
N THR A 141 0.70 45.28 45.08
CA THR A 141 1.30 44.48 46.15
C THR A 141 1.53 45.32 47.41
N ARG A 142 1.99 44.70 48.52
CA ARG A 142 2.37 45.41 49.75
C ARG A 142 3.70 46.13 49.55
N MET A 143 3.84 47.32 50.13
CA MET A 143 5.12 48.06 50.16
C MET A 143 6.15 47.34 51.04
N GLY A 144 7.42 47.67 50.84
CA GLY A 144 8.52 47.19 51.68
C GLY A 144 8.42 47.76 53.11
N PRO A 145 9.23 47.26 54.05
CA PRO A 145 9.40 47.89 55.36
C PRO A 145 9.75 49.37 55.16
N ASP A 146 9.10 50.27 55.89
CA ASP A 146 9.28 51.73 55.81
C ASP A 146 8.99 52.39 54.44
N GLY A 147 8.30 51.69 53.54
CA GLY A 147 7.93 52.22 52.23
C GLY A 147 9.02 52.14 51.16
N ALA A 148 10.12 51.44 51.45
CA ALA A 148 11.23 51.28 50.52
C ALA A 148 10.91 50.35 49.34
N ASP A 149 11.53 50.63 48.20
CA ASP A 149 11.53 49.78 47.01
C ASP A 149 12.32 48.49 47.27
N TYR A 150 11.86 47.36 46.72
CA TYR A 150 12.54 46.07 46.87
C TYR A 150 12.38 45.18 45.65
N CYS A 151 13.36 44.31 45.40
CA CYS A 151 13.29 43.31 44.33
C CYS A 151 12.36 42.16 44.74
N ALA A 152 11.47 41.78 43.83
CA ALA A 152 10.53 40.69 44.07
C ALA A 152 10.36 39.81 42.84
N LEU A 153 10.12 38.53 43.11
CA LEU A 153 9.77 37.49 42.16
C LEU A 153 8.27 37.22 42.26
N VAL A 154 7.57 37.28 41.13
CA VAL A 154 6.16 36.89 41.00
C VAL A 154 6.08 35.52 40.35
N GLU A 155 5.46 34.55 41.03
CA GLU A 155 5.17 33.22 40.50
C GLU A 155 3.67 33.01 40.32
N ALA A 156 3.28 32.32 39.26
CA ALA A 156 1.87 32.03 38.96
C ALA A 156 1.22 31.21 40.10
N LEU A 157 -0.05 31.49 40.37
CA LEU A 157 -0.82 30.67 41.31
C LEU A 157 -1.18 29.33 40.64
N PRO A 158 -1.01 28.19 41.34
CA PRO A 158 -1.36 26.86 40.79
C PRO A 158 -2.82 26.73 40.32
N ASN A 159 -3.72 27.58 40.86
CA ASN A 159 -5.16 27.57 40.59
C ASN A 159 -5.67 28.88 39.95
N ALA A 160 -4.79 29.70 39.37
CA ALA A 160 -5.23 30.85 38.56
C ALA A 160 -5.71 30.31 37.19
N GLY A 161 -6.98 29.91 37.13
CA GLY A 161 -7.57 29.20 35.98
C GLY A 161 -7.31 29.87 34.63
N GLU A 162 -7.11 29.03 33.60
CA GLU A 162 -7.09 29.25 32.13
C GLU A 162 -6.25 30.43 31.56
N VAL A 163 -5.73 31.36 32.36
CA VAL A 163 -4.81 32.43 31.93
C VAL A 163 -3.52 32.35 32.73
N GLY A 164 -2.40 32.23 32.02
CA GLY A 164 -1.08 32.07 32.61
C GLY A 164 -0.46 33.42 32.97
N VAL A 165 0.05 33.54 34.19
CA VAL A 165 0.95 34.64 34.56
C VAL A 165 2.39 34.17 34.34
N ALA A 166 3.15 34.88 33.51
CA ALA A 166 4.56 34.55 33.34
C ALA A 166 5.32 34.87 34.64
N ARG A 167 6.32 34.04 34.94
CA ARG A 167 7.21 34.27 36.07
C ARG A 167 8.04 35.53 35.82
N THR A 168 7.93 36.55 36.68
CA THR A 168 8.56 37.86 36.47
C THR A 168 9.38 38.26 37.69
N ILE A 169 10.61 38.73 37.46
CA ILE A 169 11.42 39.41 38.48
C ILE A 169 11.33 40.91 38.20
N GLY A 170 11.06 41.71 39.24
CA GLY A 170 10.96 43.15 39.08
C GLY A 170 11.09 43.89 40.41
N VAL A 171 11.33 45.20 40.33
CA VAL A 171 11.39 46.07 41.51
C VAL A 171 9.97 46.53 41.84
N VAL A 172 9.55 46.29 43.08
CA VAL A 172 8.32 46.84 43.62
C VAL A 172 8.56 48.30 43.95
N ARG A 173 7.89 49.20 43.25
CA ARG A 173 7.91 50.65 43.51
C ARG A 173 6.54 51.15 43.91
N ASN A 174 6.43 51.87 45.04
CA ASN A 174 5.15 52.38 45.55
C ASN A 174 4.04 51.30 45.64
N GLY A 175 4.40 50.05 45.97
CA GLY A 175 3.47 48.92 46.05
C GLY A 175 2.93 48.44 44.70
N ARG A 176 3.61 48.73 43.58
CA ARG A 176 3.29 48.23 42.23
C ARG A 176 4.48 47.48 41.62
N ILE A 177 4.18 46.45 40.84
CA ILE A 177 5.16 45.64 40.09
C ILE A 177 4.59 45.29 38.71
N PRO A 178 5.35 45.38 37.61
CA PRO A 178 4.85 44.94 36.30
C PRO A 178 4.74 43.41 36.25
N ILE A 179 3.65 42.91 35.66
CA ILE A 179 3.36 41.48 35.49
C ILE A 179 3.01 41.22 34.04
N ARG A 180 3.55 40.14 33.47
CA ARG A 180 3.24 39.67 32.13
C ARG A 180 2.16 38.58 32.18
N VAL A 181 1.06 38.78 31.45
CA VAL A 181 -0.14 37.93 31.45
C VAL A 181 -0.35 37.38 30.04
N CYS A 182 -0.46 36.05 29.90
CA CYS A 182 -0.57 35.35 28.63
C CYS A 182 -1.91 34.61 28.51
N ASN A 183 -2.62 34.83 27.40
CA ASN A 183 -3.79 34.05 27.02
C ASN A 183 -3.46 33.14 25.82
N PRO A 184 -3.23 31.84 26.05
CA PRO A 184 -2.94 30.87 24.99
C PRO A 184 -4.20 30.32 24.29
N HIS A 185 -5.40 30.76 24.69
CA HIS A 185 -6.65 30.23 24.15
C HIS A 185 -7.09 30.96 22.87
N PRO A 186 -7.86 30.29 22.00
CA PRO A 186 -8.41 30.90 20.77
C PRO A 186 -9.60 31.83 21.01
N TYR A 187 -9.97 32.11 22.27
CA TYR A 187 -10.99 33.08 22.67
C TYR A 187 -10.47 34.08 23.71
N SER A 188 -11.11 35.27 23.79
CA SER A 188 -10.73 36.31 24.75
C SER A 188 -11.11 35.94 26.19
N TRP A 189 -10.27 36.27 27.16
CA TRP A 189 -10.47 35.95 28.56
C TRP A 189 -10.52 37.20 29.45
N THR A 190 -11.44 37.26 30.42
CA THR A 190 -11.58 38.43 31.31
C THR A 190 -11.09 38.14 32.73
N ILE A 191 -10.15 38.95 33.22
CA ILE A 191 -9.61 38.94 34.58
C ILE A 191 -10.44 39.84 35.49
N GLY A 192 -10.89 39.30 36.62
CA GLY A 192 -11.73 40.02 37.58
C GLY A 192 -10.99 41.08 38.40
N ARG A 193 -11.71 42.13 38.80
CA ARG A 193 -11.22 43.35 39.50
C ARG A 193 -10.40 43.13 40.79
N TYR A 194 -10.45 41.93 41.38
CA TYR A 194 -9.71 41.58 42.61
C TYR A 194 -9.05 40.20 42.55
N GLN A 195 -8.93 39.64 41.34
CA GLN A 195 -8.34 38.32 41.14
C GLN A 195 -6.87 38.34 41.54
N LYS A 196 -6.46 37.34 42.31
CA LYS A 196 -5.05 37.12 42.64
C LYS A 196 -4.37 36.56 41.40
N LEU A 197 -3.31 37.23 40.94
CA LEU A 197 -2.60 36.87 39.71
C LEU A 197 -1.40 35.97 40.00
N GLY A 198 -0.66 36.25 41.07
CA GLY A 198 0.52 35.46 41.45
C GLY A 198 0.88 35.60 42.92
N ARG A 199 1.78 34.72 43.40
CA ARG A 199 2.47 34.84 44.69
C ARG A 199 3.72 35.70 44.55
N LEU A 200 4.00 36.50 45.57
CA LEU A 200 5.14 37.42 45.61
C LEU A 200 6.18 36.94 46.63
N TYR A 201 7.41 36.80 46.18
CA TYR A 201 8.58 36.48 46.99
C TYR A 201 9.56 37.64 46.95
N GLN A 202 10.02 38.12 48.10
CA GLN A 202 11.15 39.05 48.12
C GLN A 202 12.43 38.29 47.82
N ILE A 203 13.30 38.88 47.00
CA ILE A 203 14.60 38.32 46.61
C ILE A 203 15.71 39.34 46.87
N ASP A 204 16.94 38.86 47.03
CA ASP A 204 18.10 39.72 47.26
C ASP A 204 18.54 40.40 45.95
N SER A 205 19.06 41.62 46.03
CA SER A 205 19.43 42.40 44.83
C SER A 205 20.61 41.79 44.07
N ALA A 206 21.41 40.97 44.73
CA ALA A 206 22.54 40.24 44.15
C ALA A 206 22.13 39.08 43.22
N ASP A 207 20.88 38.59 43.33
CA ASP A 207 20.37 37.48 42.51
C ASP A 207 19.84 37.92 41.13
N VAL A 208 19.97 39.21 40.79
CA VAL A 208 19.56 39.80 39.50
C VAL A 208 20.80 39.95 38.62
N HIS A 209 20.91 39.16 37.55
CA HIS A 209 22.05 39.20 36.63
C HIS A 209 21.59 39.48 35.18
N GLY A 210 21.63 40.75 34.77
CA GLY A 210 21.46 41.16 33.37
C GLY A 210 21.30 42.68 33.20
N PRO A 211 21.84 43.29 32.12
CA PRO A 211 21.62 44.72 31.81
C PRO A 211 20.20 45.02 31.28
N ASP A 212 19.43 43.99 30.91
CA ASP A 212 18.03 44.08 30.48
C ASP A 212 17.03 43.90 31.64
N ASP A 213 17.55 43.62 32.84
CA ASP A 213 16.74 43.51 34.04
C ASP A 213 16.54 44.92 34.64
N VAL A 214 15.34 45.46 34.41
CA VAL A 214 14.75 46.67 35.04
C VAL A 214 15.03 48.01 34.32
N SER A 215 14.26 48.30 33.27
CA SER A 215 13.76 49.67 33.03
C SER A 215 12.52 49.68 32.12
N LEU A 216 11.36 49.30 32.65
CA LEU A 216 10.07 49.62 32.00
C LEU A 216 9.51 50.89 32.65
N SER A 217 9.75 52.04 32.03
CA SER A 217 9.03 53.27 32.35
C SER A 217 7.62 53.17 31.76
N LEU A 218 6.68 52.66 32.53
CA LEU A 218 5.26 52.73 32.21
C LEU A 218 4.72 54.07 32.74
N GLU A 219 4.11 54.87 31.87
CA GLU A 219 3.36 56.06 32.28
C GLU A 219 2.21 55.69 33.24
N GLU A 220 1.79 56.63 34.09
CA GLU A 220 0.98 56.36 35.29
C GLU A 220 -0.43 55.79 35.03
N ASP A 221 -0.89 55.75 33.78
CA ASP A 221 -2.22 55.31 33.39
C ASP A 221 -2.21 54.27 32.25
N GLY A 222 -2.24 52.97 32.61
CA GLY A 222 -2.87 51.96 31.75
C GLY A 222 -1.96 50.89 31.12
N VAL A 223 -2.61 49.77 30.79
CA VAL A 223 -2.03 48.55 30.20
C VAL A 223 -1.34 48.86 28.88
N VAL A 224 -0.12 48.36 28.70
CA VAL A 224 0.54 48.39 27.38
C VAL A 224 0.13 47.14 26.62
N GLU A 225 -0.52 47.35 25.49
CA GLU A 225 -0.78 46.31 24.50
C GLU A 225 0.56 45.95 23.84
N VAL A 226 1.18 44.86 24.29
CA VAL A 226 2.31 44.28 23.58
C VAL A 226 1.72 43.49 22.42
N ALA A 227 1.48 44.16 21.30
CA ALA A 227 1.26 43.47 20.05
C ALA A 227 2.41 42.46 19.84
N LEU A 228 2.13 41.29 19.25
CA LEU A 228 3.18 40.43 18.71
C LEU A 228 4.00 41.28 17.72
N VAL A 229 5.09 41.88 18.19
CA VAL A 229 5.99 42.65 17.36
C VAL A 229 6.76 41.63 16.54
N HIS A 230 6.35 41.47 15.28
CA HIS A 230 7.30 41.13 14.23
C HIS A 230 8.33 42.27 14.19
N THR A 231 9.45 42.11 14.91
CA THR A 231 10.58 43.02 14.79
C THR A 231 11.33 42.68 13.51
N THR A 232 10.99 43.36 12.41
CA THR A 232 12.01 43.71 11.42
C THR A 232 13.02 44.63 12.11
N PRO A 233 14.32 44.32 12.14
CA PRO A 233 15.32 45.28 12.61
C PRO A 233 15.78 46.18 11.46
N ASP A 234 16.07 47.40 11.87
CA ASP A 234 16.65 48.54 11.14
C ASP A 234 17.92 48.16 10.32
N PRO A 235 18.19 48.74 9.13
CA PRO A 235 19.29 48.35 8.23
C PRO A 235 20.69 48.87 8.65
N GLY A 236 21.00 48.95 9.95
CA GLY A 236 21.96 49.92 10.47
C GLY A 236 23.20 49.47 11.27
N GLN A 237 23.37 48.19 11.65
CA GLN A 237 24.60 47.76 12.36
C GLN A 237 25.12 46.40 11.86
N HIS A 238 26.35 46.43 11.34
CA HIS A 238 27.05 45.32 10.69
C HIS A 238 28.07 44.66 11.65
N GLY A 239 28.00 43.33 11.83
CA GLY A 239 29.03 42.52 12.49
C GLY A 239 28.65 41.03 12.67
N LEU A 240 29.64 40.13 12.75
CA LEU A 240 29.49 38.70 13.09
C LEU A 240 28.69 38.49 14.39
N PRO A 241 27.84 37.44 14.52
CA PRO A 241 27.17 37.09 15.78
C PRO A 241 28.18 36.84 16.92
N GLU A 242 27.83 37.23 18.14
CA GLU A 242 28.73 37.20 19.31
C GLU A 242 29.26 35.79 19.62
N GLU A 243 28.43 34.77 19.44
CA GLU A 243 28.77 33.35 19.64
C GLU A 243 29.82 32.86 18.63
N VAL A 244 29.79 33.40 17.41
CA VAL A 244 30.77 33.09 16.36
C VAL A 244 32.07 33.85 16.60
N ARG A 245 32.01 35.09 17.13
CA ARG A 245 33.21 35.83 17.56
C ARG A 245 33.95 35.13 18.69
N ASN A 246 33.25 34.42 19.57
CA ASN A 246 33.87 33.71 20.69
C ASN A 246 34.65 32.45 20.26
N LEU A 247 34.49 31.97 19.01
CA LEU A 247 35.25 30.83 18.48
C LEU A 247 36.72 31.17 18.22
N SER A 248 37.05 32.42 17.87
CA SER A 248 38.44 32.86 17.68
C SER A 248 39.19 33.03 19.00
N ASN A 249 38.48 33.11 20.14
CA ASN A 249 39.06 33.35 21.47
C ASN A 249 39.14 32.08 22.32
N ARG A 250 39.08 30.92 21.68
CA ARG A 250 39.16 29.62 22.34
C ARG A 250 40.57 29.32 22.84
N THR A 251 40.68 28.94 24.11
CA THR A 251 41.95 28.68 24.82
C THR A 251 42.71 27.44 24.33
N ASP A 252 42.07 26.61 23.50
CA ASP A 252 42.66 25.39 22.92
C ASP A 252 43.31 25.57 21.54
N LEU A 253 43.39 26.82 21.03
CA LEU A 253 44.03 27.17 19.77
C LEU A 253 45.30 28.01 20.01
N SER A 254 46.33 27.83 19.17
CA SER A 254 47.52 28.69 19.22
C SER A 254 47.21 30.10 18.70
N GLU A 255 47.99 31.12 19.10
CA GLU A 255 47.77 32.51 18.66
C GLU A 255 47.69 32.64 17.13
N GLN A 256 48.53 31.89 16.41
CA GLN A 256 48.54 31.89 14.94
C GLN A 256 47.25 31.27 14.35
N GLN A 257 46.69 30.24 15.00
CA GLN A 257 45.43 29.63 14.59
C GLN A 257 44.21 30.49 14.93
N GLN A 258 44.27 31.23 16.05
CA GLN A 258 43.24 32.20 16.42
C GLN A 258 43.17 33.34 15.42
N GLU A 259 44.32 33.80 14.92
CA GLU A 259 44.41 34.86 13.92
C GLU A 259 43.90 34.42 12.54
N GLU A 260 44.29 33.21 12.09
CA GLU A 260 43.77 32.60 10.84
C GLU A 260 42.26 32.35 10.91
N LEU A 261 41.76 31.85 12.04
CA LEU A 261 40.33 31.62 12.27
C LEU A 261 39.56 32.94 12.31
N GLY A 262 40.10 33.97 12.97
CA GLY A 262 39.52 35.31 12.98
C GLY A 262 39.39 35.90 11.57
N ALA A 263 40.45 35.79 10.76
CA ALA A 263 40.45 36.25 9.37
C ALA A 263 39.44 35.47 8.50
N LEU A 264 39.30 34.16 8.71
CA LEU A 264 38.32 33.32 8.02
C LEU A 264 36.88 33.66 8.40
N LEU A 265 36.60 33.85 9.69
CA LEU A 265 35.26 34.20 10.17
C LEU A 265 34.85 35.58 9.65
N GLN A 266 35.77 36.54 9.62
CA GLN A 266 35.52 37.87 9.08
C GLN A 266 35.33 37.84 7.55
N LYS A 267 36.10 37.01 6.83
CA LYS A 267 35.95 36.80 5.39
C LYS A 267 34.58 36.22 5.01
N TRP A 268 34.00 35.37 5.86
CA TRP A 268 32.72 34.69 5.62
C TRP A 268 31.55 35.25 6.45
N GLU A 269 31.70 36.44 7.04
CA GLU A 269 30.69 37.08 7.91
C GLU A 269 29.28 37.15 7.28
N LYS A 270 29.19 37.21 5.95
CA LYS A 270 27.93 37.31 5.21
C LYS A 270 27.20 35.97 5.04
N VAL A 271 27.83 34.84 5.38
CA VAL A 271 27.26 33.48 5.27
C VAL A 271 26.51 33.07 6.53
N PHE A 272 26.91 33.62 7.69
CA PHE A 272 26.28 33.29 8.96
C PHE A 272 24.90 33.94 9.07
N ALA A 273 23.93 33.14 9.52
CA ALA A 273 22.62 33.60 9.92
C ALA A 273 22.76 34.72 10.95
N LYS A 274 22.00 35.80 10.77
CA LYS A 274 22.14 37.01 11.61
C LYS A 274 21.00 37.15 12.61
N HIS A 275 19.93 36.38 12.41
CA HIS A 275 18.75 36.33 13.27
C HIS A 275 18.25 34.89 13.41
N ASP A 276 17.59 34.59 14.53
CA ASP A 276 17.02 33.25 14.81
C ASP A 276 15.94 32.82 13.80
N GLU A 277 15.36 33.77 13.05
CA GLU A 277 14.39 33.49 11.99
C GLU A 277 15.02 32.93 10.70
N ASP A 278 16.34 33.07 10.51
CA ASP A 278 17.07 32.47 9.38
C ASP A 278 17.17 30.94 9.51
N PHE A 279 17.05 30.41 10.73
CA PHE A 279 16.91 28.98 10.97
C PHE A 279 15.42 28.63 11.06
N GLY A 280 14.84 28.28 9.90
CA GLY A 280 13.54 27.62 9.86
C GLY A 280 13.50 26.49 10.89
N ARG A 281 12.47 26.49 11.74
CA ARG A 281 12.27 25.55 12.86
C ARG A 281 12.70 24.13 12.49
N THR A 282 13.87 23.72 12.95
CA THR A 282 14.39 22.36 12.77
C THR A 282 14.88 21.83 14.11
N ASN A 283 14.48 20.61 14.44
CA ASN A 283 15.09 19.85 15.52
C ASN A 283 16.48 19.43 15.03
N ALA A 284 17.52 19.76 15.81
CA ALA A 284 18.91 19.56 15.44
C ALA A 284 19.21 18.12 14.98
N VAL A 285 19.66 17.97 13.73
CA VAL A 285 20.37 16.80 13.22
C VAL A 285 21.81 17.23 12.98
N GLN A 286 22.78 16.54 13.59
CA GLN A 286 24.20 16.77 13.32
C GLN A 286 24.52 16.35 11.88
N HIS A 287 24.82 17.31 11.01
CA HIS A 287 25.43 17.06 9.71
C HIS A 287 26.93 17.37 9.74
N ARG A 288 27.75 16.41 9.32
CA ARG A 288 29.13 16.67 8.86
C ARG A 288 29.05 17.05 7.39
N ILE A 289 29.34 18.30 7.06
CA ILE A 289 29.43 18.76 5.67
C ILE A 289 30.92 18.87 5.32
N HIS A 290 31.36 18.10 4.32
CA HIS A 290 32.62 18.33 3.61
C HIS A 290 32.34 19.30 2.47
N THR A 291 32.68 20.58 2.64
CA THR A 291 32.70 21.54 1.54
C THR A 291 34.11 21.58 0.94
N GLY A 292 34.26 21.12 -0.31
CA GLY A 292 35.42 21.47 -1.14
C GLY A 292 35.44 22.96 -1.48
N ASP A 293 36.54 23.43 -2.08
CA ASP A 293 37.00 24.83 -2.18
C ASP A 293 36.14 25.81 -3.04
N SER A 294 34.85 25.57 -3.24
CA SER A 294 33.99 26.43 -4.06
C SER A 294 33.21 27.45 -3.22
N ALA A 295 33.27 28.73 -3.60
CA ALA A 295 32.59 29.83 -2.91
C ALA A 295 31.07 29.87 -3.21
N PRO A 296 30.20 30.06 -2.20
CA PRO A 296 28.75 30.16 -2.38
C PRO A 296 28.31 31.51 -2.96
N THR A 297 27.44 31.50 -3.98
CA THR A 297 26.78 32.68 -4.59
C THR A 297 25.34 32.85 -4.07
N ARG A 298 24.91 34.09 -3.86
CA ARG A 298 23.58 34.46 -3.31
C ARG A 298 22.60 34.83 -4.43
N GLU A 299 21.53 34.06 -4.63
CA GLU A 299 20.40 34.45 -5.49
C GLU A 299 19.41 35.36 -4.74
N ARG A 300 18.76 36.29 -5.45
CA ARG A 300 17.72 37.18 -4.91
C ARG A 300 16.36 36.47 -4.81
N TYR A 301 15.58 36.84 -3.79
CA TYR A 301 14.19 36.43 -3.61
C TYR A 301 13.32 36.80 -4.82
N ARG A 302 12.56 35.84 -5.36
CA ARG A 302 11.57 36.07 -6.42
C ARG A 302 10.22 36.45 -5.75
N PRO A 303 9.57 37.57 -6.09
CA PRO A 303 8.27 37.91 -5.52
C PRO A 303 7.20 36.89 -5.95
N LEU A 304 6.25 36.61 -5.06
CA LEU A 304 5.02 35.86 -5.38
C LEU A 304 4.26 36.55 -6.54
N PRO A 305 3.77 35.79 -7.55
CA PRO A 305 3.01 36.38 -8.64
C PRO A 305 1.68 37.00 -8.14
N PRO A 306 1.22 38.12 -8.73
CA PRO A 306 -0.01 38.84 -8.32
C PRO A 306 -1.32 38.04 -8.44
N SER A 307 -1.30 36.81 -8.96
CA SER A 307 -2.48 35.96 -9.16
C SER A 307 -3.03 35.33 -7.87
N LEU A 308 -2.31 35.42 -6.75
CA LEU A 308 -2.77 34.92 -5.44
C LEU A 308 -3.43 35.98 -4.53
N TYR A 309 -3.57 37.22 -5.00
CA TYR A 309 -4.22 38.32 -4.25
C TYR A 309 -5.64 38.67 -4.72
N LYS A 310 -6.18 37.97 -5.73
CA LYS A 310 -7.55 38.17 -6.23
C LYS A 310 -8.35 36.87 -6.27
N GLU A 311 -8.70 36.35 -5.10
CA GLU A 311 -9.82 35.40 -4.98
C GLU A 311 -10.38 35.32 -3.54
N ARG A 312 -10.56 36.49 -2.91
CA ARG A 312 -11.33 36.62 -1.66
C ARG A 312 -12.44 37.66 -1.69
N THR A 313 -12.75 38.20 -2.87
CA THR A 313 -13.78 39.24 -3.07
C THR A 313 -14.58 39.01 -4.36
N GLN A 314 -14.97 37.77 -4.63
CA GLN A 314 -15.95 37.46 -5.69
C GLN A 314 -16.95 36.33 -5.36
N THR A 315 -17.07 35.95 -4.09
CA THR A 315 -18.05 34.95 -3.61
C THR A 315 -19.26 35.52 -2.88
N GLU A 316 -19.40 36.85 -2.81
CA GLU A 316 -20.56 37.52 -2.18
C GLU A 316 -21.49 38.26 -3.19
N LYS A 317 -21.35 38.02 -4.50
CA LYS A 317 -22.23 38.64 -5.53
C LYS A 317 -22.98 37.67 -6.45
N LEU A 318 -23.01 36.38 -6.15
CA LEU A 318 -23.79 35.38 -6.93
C LEU A 318 -24.92 34.70 -6.13
N ALA A 319 -25.26 35.22 -4.95
CA ALA A 319 -26.39 34.77 -4.16
C ALA A 319 -27.48 35.86 -4.07
N ALA A 320 -28.10 36.21 -5.22
CA ALA A 320 -29.32 37.00 -5.25
C ALA A 320 -30.18 36.76 -6.52
N THR A 321 -31.16 35.85 -6.39
CA THR A 321 -32.49 35.79 -7.10
C THR A 321 -32.56 35.40 -8.60
N PRO A 322 -33.69 34.83 -9.10
CA PRO A 322 -34.39 33.60 -8.72
C PRO A 322 -34.58 32.59 -9.88
N ARG A 323 -34.90 31.35 -9.51
CA ARG A 323 -35.50 30.31 -10.36
C ARG A 323 -36.75 30.84 -11.10
N ARG A 324 -36.72 30.90 -12.43
CA ARG A 324 -37.89 30.75 -13.32
C ARG A 324 -37.39 30.29 -14.68
N VAL A 325 -38.13 29.35 -15.29
CA VAL A 325 -37.89 28.70 -16.60
C VAL A 325 -36.92 27.51 -16.55
N PHE A 326 -37.35 26.39 -15.95
CA PHE A 326 -37.11 25.03 -16.50
C PHE A 326 -38.04 24.01 -15.82
N LEU A 327 -39.33 24.35 -15.74
CA LEU A 327 -40.37 23.48 -15.19
C LEU A 327 -41.65 23.55 -16.05
N ARG A 328 -41.46 23.55 -17.38
CA ARG A 328 -42.57 23.54 -18.33
C ARG A 328 -42.38 22.64 -19.57
N THR A 329 -41.41 21.73 -19.54
CA THR A 329 -41.20 20.76 -20.64
C THR A 329 -40.80 19.36 -20.15
N ALA A 330 -41.34 18.90 -19.02
CA ALA A 330 -41.07 17.55 -18.50
C ALA A 330 -42.31 16.84 -17.92
N VAL A 331 -43.50 17.16 -18.44
CA VAL A 331 -44.78 16.53 -18.01
C VAL A 331 -45.49 15.80 -19.15
N ASN A 332 -44.96 15.76 -20.38
CA ASN A 332 -45.65 15.17 -21.54
C ASN A 332 -44.99 13.95 -22.19
N LEU A 333 -44.22 13.13 -21.45
CA LEU A 333 -43.63 11.90 -22.03
C LEU A 333 -43.73 10.67 -21.09
N PHE A 334 -44.78 10.59 -20.30
CA PHE A 334 -45.23 9.32 -19.71
C PHE A 334 -46.46 8.81 -20.49
N HIS A 335 -46.21 8.16 -21.64
CA HIS A 335 -47.05 7.09 -22.23
C HIS A 335 -46.45 6.64 -23.58
N CYS A 336 -45.56 5.64 -23.58
CA CYS A 336 -45.53 4.60 -24.64
C CYS A 336 -44.50 3.48 -24.38
N ARG A 337 -45.05 2.28 -24.18
CA ARG A 337 -44.60 0.92 -24.55
C ARG A 337 -43.11 0.64 -24.86
N ARG A 338 -42.58 -0.31 -24.08
CA ARG A 338 -41.96 -1.60 -24.49
C ARG A 338 -40.92 -1.52 -25.63
N PHE A 339 -39.65 -1.31 -25.28
CA PHE A 339 -38.49 -1.73 -26.07
C PHE A 339 -37.36 -2.20 -25.15
N CYS A 340 -36.78 -3.36 -25.47
CA CYS A 340 -35.52 -3.81 -24.88
C CYS A 340 -34.42 -2.80 -25.23
N VAL A 341 -33.78 -2.20 -24.22
CA VAL A 341 -32.60 -1.34 -24.39
C VAL A 341 -31.53 -1.81 -23.42
N ASP A 342 -30.30 -1.88 -23.94
CA ASP A 342 -29.06 -2.26 -23.26
C ASP A 342 -28.95 -1.73 -21.82
N ARG A 343 -28.71 -2.66 -20.88
CA ARG A 343 -28.56 -2.36 -19.45
C ARG A 343 -27.32 -1.54 -19.09
N ASN A 344 -26.41 -1.27 -20.03
CA ASN A 344 -25.19 -0.49 -19.80
C ASN A 344 -25.39 1.04 -19.85
N ALA A 345 -26.58 1.54 -20.20
CA ALA A 345 -26.83 2.97 -20.39
C ALA A 345 -27.38 3.73 -19.16
N LEU A 346 -27.62 3.05 -18.03
CA LEU A 346 -28.29 3.64 -16.85
C LEU A 346 -27.47 3.53 -15.55
N ILE A 347 -26.14 3.56 -15.63
CA ILE A 347 -25.30 3.71 -14.44
C ILE A 347 -24.99 5.22 -14.27
N PRO A 348 -25.31 5.85 -13.12
CA PRO A 348 -25.03 7.26 -12.88
C PRO A 348 -23.55 7.59 -13.13
N GLU A 349 -23.25 8.73 -13.73
CA GLU A 349 -21.88 9.17 -14.08
C GLU A 349 -20.90 9.17 -12.89
N SER A 350 -21.42 9.20 -11.66
CA SER A 350 -20.66 9.11 -10.40
C SER A 350 -20.04 7.73 -10.09
N THR A 351 -20.39 6.66 -10.81
CA THR A 351 -19.82 5.30 -10.61
C THR A 351 -18.67 4.98 -11.57
N ARG A 352 -18.28 5.89 -12.46
CA ARG A 352 -17.18 5.70 -13.44
C ARG A 352 -15.82 6.21 -12.96
N THR A 353 -15.69 6.63 -11.70
CA THR A 353 -14.43 7.18 -11.19
C THR A 353 -13.52 6.06 -10.69
N MET A 354 -12.33 5.95 -11.30
CA MET A 354 -11.29 4.99 -10.94
C MET A 354 -10.83 5.13 -9.48
N LYS A 355 -10.68 4.00 -8.81
CA LYS A 355 -10.17 3.91 -7.43
C LYS A 355 -8.75 3.38 -7.44
N TYR A 356 -7.89 3.95 -6.61
CA TYR A 356 -6.48 3.58 -6.49
C TYR A 356 -6.19 3.04 -5.10
N ILE A 357 -5.58 1.86 -5.02
CA ILE A 357 -5.12 1.25 -3.78
C ILE A 357 -3.60 1.15 -3.85
N LEU A 358 -2.90 2.05 -3.18
CA LEU A 358 -1.44 2.01 -3.07
C LEU A 358 -1.03 1.06 -1.94
N VAL A 359 -0.17 0.10 -2.24
CA VAL A 359 0.43 -0.84 -1.29
C VAL A 359 1.91 -0.49 -1.14
N THR A 360 2.32 -0.15 0.07
CA THR A 360 3.71 0.22 0.41
C THR A 360 4.34 -0.79 1.36
N GLY A 361 5.68 -0.93 1.30
CA GLY A 361 6.44 -1.81 2.18
C GLY A 361 7.15 -1.07 3.30
N GLY A 362 7.15 -1.66 4.49
CA GLY A 362 7.81 -1.08 5.65
C GLY A 362 9.21 -1.60 5.91
N VAL A 363 9.32 -2.60 6.78
CA VAL A 363 10.55 -2.90 7.53
C VAL A 363 11.61 -3.66 6.72
N ILE A 364 11.20 -4.55 5.83
CA ILE A 364 12.10 -5.39 5.02
C ILE A 364 11.54 -5.57 3.60
N SER A 365 12.45 -5.80 2.64
CA SER A 365 12.09 -6.36 1.34
C SER A 365 11.65 -7.83 1.50
N GLY A 366 10.92 -8.39 0.52
CA GLY A 366 10.44 -9.78 0.62
C GLY A 366 9.35 -10.03 1.66
N ILE A 367 8.75 -8.99 2.24
CA ILE A 367 7.66 -9.13 3.22
C ILE A 367 6.37 -9.70 2.62
N GLY A 368 6.26 -9.88 1.30
CA GLY A 368 5.05 -10.42 0.66
C GLY A 368 4.05 -9.34 0.25
N LYS A 369 4.54 -8.15 -0.11
CA LYS A 369 3.72 -7.06 -0.68
C LYS A 369 2.89 -7.53 -1.87
N GLY A 370 3.53 -8.21 -2.85
CA GLY A 370 2.84 -8.76 -4.01
C GLY A 370 1.70 -9.70 -3.67
N ILE A 371 1.87 -10.56 -2.64
CA ILE A 371 0.80 -11.46 -2.17
C ILE A 371 -0.36 -10.69 -1.53
N ILE A 372 -0.07 -9.68 -0.71
CA ILE A 372 -1.10 -8.83 -0.11
C ILE A 372 -1.88 -8.06 -1.18
N ALA A 373 -1.16 -7.40 -2.07
CA ALA A 373 -1.73 -6.59 -3.14
C ALA A 373 -2.57 -7.45 -4.10
N SER A 374 -2.06 -8.60 -4.52
CA SER A 374 -2.79 -9.54 -5.35
C SER A 374 -4.01 -10.13 -4.64
N SER A 375 -3.93 -10.38 -3.33
CA SER A 375 -5.05 -10.85 -2.51
C SER A 375 -6.16 -9.81 -2.41
N VAL A 376 -5.83 -8.53 -2.18
CA VAL A 376 -6.80 -7.43 -2.21
C VAL A 376 -7.47 -7.35 -3.58
N GLY A 377 -6.68 -7.44 -4.66
CA GLY A 377 -7.22 -7.47 -6.02
C GLY A 377 -8.16 -8.65 -6.27
N THR A 378 -7.80 -9.85 -5.80
CA THR A 378 -8.61 -11.08 -5.91
C THR A 378 -9.96 -10.93 -5.21
N ILE A 379 -9.96 -10.38 -4.00
CA ILE A 379 -11.19 -10.19 -3.22
C ILE A 379 -12.09 -9.15 -3.91
N LEU A 380 -11.55 -8.06 -4.42
CA LEU A 380 -12.32 -7.06 -5.16
C LEU A 380 -12.86 -7.60 -6.49
N LYS A 381 -12.07 -8.41 -7.21
CA LYS A 381 -12.53 -9.10 -8.43
C LYS A 381 -13.67 -10.08 -8.11
N SER A 382 -13.58 -10.79 -6.99
CA SER A 382 -14.67 -11.66 -6.51
C SER A 382 -15.96 -10.92 -6.14
N CYS A 383 -15.87 -9.61 -5.88
CA CYS A 383 -17.00 -8.72 -5.66
C CYS A 383 -17.65 -8.24 -6.98
N GLY A 384 -17.14 -8.66 -8.14
CA GLY A 384 -17.64 -8.28 -9.46
C GLY A 384 -17.07 -6.97 -10.01
N LEU A 385 -15.97 -6.47 -9.44
CA LEU A 385 -15.28 -5.28 -9.92
C LEU A 385 -14.18 -5.64 -10.93
N HIS A 386 -14.00 -4.81 -11.94
CA HIS A 386 -12.82 -4.90 -12.82
C HIS A 386 -11.60 -4.32 -12.12
N VAL A 387 -10.54 -5.12 -12.01
CA VAL A 387 -9.32 -4.77 -11.27
C VAL A 387 -8.10 -4.88 -12.17
N THR A 388 -7.29 -3.82 -12.19
CA THR A 388 -5.96 -3.83 -12.82
C THR A 388 -4.86 -3.69 -11.77
N ALA A 389 -3.63 -4.00 -12.16
CA ALA A 389 -2.46 -3.91 -11.30
C ALA A 389 -1.34 -3.10 -11.98
N ILE A 390 -0.66 -2.26 -11.19
CA ILE A 390 0.57 -1.59 -11.58
C ILE A 390 1.62 -1.90 -10.51
N LYS A 391 2.75 -2.46 -10.94
CA LYS A 391 3.91 -2.67 -10.08
C LYS A 391 4.93 -1.59 -10.37
N ILE A 392 5.37 -0.91 -9.32
CA ILE A 392 6.42 0.09 -9.37
C ILE A 392 7.69 -0.53 -8.79
N ASP A 393 8.75 -0.46 -9.57
CA ASP A 393 10.06 -0.97 -9.23
C ASP A 393 11.06 0.18 -9.09
N PRO A 394 11.61 0.38 -7.88
CA PRO A 394 12.52 1.50 -7.65
C PRO A 394 13.90 1.30 -8.30
N TYR A 395 14.24 0.10 -8.78
CA TYR A 395 15.50 -0.16 -9.48
C TYR A 395 15.62 0.63 -10.80
N ILE A 396 16.87 0.83 -11.24
CA ILE A 396 17.20 1.69 -12.39
C ILE A 396 17.03 0.96 -13.74
N ASN A 397 17.19 -0.35 -13.81
CA ASN A 397 16.99 -1.10 -15.05
C ASN A 397 15.61 -0.78 -15.69
N ILE A 398 15.57 -0.68 -17.01
CA ILE A 398 14.33 -0.34 -17.74
C ILE A 398 13.34 -1.51 -17.71
N ASP A 399 13.86 -2.73 -17.75
CA ASP A 399 13.14 -4.00 -17.71
C ASP A 399 13.97 -5.04 -16.94
N ALA A 400 13.39 -6.22 -16.71
CA ALA A 400 14.04 -7.31 -16.01
C ALA A 400 14.84 -8.24 -16.94
N GLY A 401 14.80 -8.04 -18.25
CA GLY A 401 15.31 -9.00 -19.25
C GLY A 401 16.80 -9.29 -19.13
N THR A 402 17.56 -8.34 -18.60
CA THR A 402 19.00 -8.41 -18.40
C THR A 402 19.41 -8.95 -17.02
N PHE A 403 18.46 -9.26 -16.14
CA PHE A 403 18.76 -9.77 -14.81
C PHE A 403 19.33 -11.18 -14.81
N SER A 404 20.27 -11.41 -13.89
CA SER A 404 20.66 -12.75 -13.49
C SER A 404 19.57 -13.36 -12.63
N PRO A 405 19.09 -14.58 -12.92
CA PRO A 405 18.09 -15.25 -12.08
C PRO A 405 18.51 -15.50 -10.62
N TYR A 406 19.81 -15.36 -10.31
CA TYR A 406 20.32 -15.46 -8.93
C TYR A 406 20.15 -14.18 -8.12
N GLU A 407 19.96 -13.02 -8.74
CA GLU A 407 19.90 -11.73 -8.03
C GLU A 407 18.46 -11.32 -7.74
N HIS A 408 17.64 -11.24 -8.79
CA HIS A 408 16.27 -10.73 -8.72
C HIS A 408 15.20 -11.79 -8.99
N GLY A 409 15.60 -13.07 -9.03
CA GLY A 409 14.70 -14.16 -9.37
C GLY A 409 14.43 -14.28 -10.87
N GLU A 410 13.45 -15.09 -11.22
CA GLU A 410 13.08 -15.36 -12.61
C GLU A 410 12.53 -14.12 -13.34
N VAL A 411 12.85 -13.99 -14.63
CA VAL A 411 12.22 -13.00 -15.52
C VAL A 411 10.85 -13.50 -15.95
N PHE A 412 9.80 -12.75 -15.67
CA PHE A 412 8.45 -13.06 -16.11
C PHE A 412 8.17 -12.39 -17.47
N VAL A 413 7.54 -13.12 -18.38
CA VAL A 413 7.23 -12.62 -19.73
C VAL A 413 5.74 -12.37 -19.86
N LEU A 414 5.37 -11.23 -20.44
CA LEU A 414 3.99 -10.82 -20.71
C LEU A 414 3.57 -11.11 -22.16
N ASP A 415 2.28 -11.00 -22.44
CA ASP A 415 1.71 -11.30 -23.76
C ASP A 415 2.29 -10.41 -24.87
N ASP A 416 2.55 -9.14 -24.55
CA ASP A 416 3.12 -8.16 -25.48
C ASP A 416 4.65 -8.27 -25.60
N GLY A 417 5.28 -9.25 -24.93
CA GLY A 417 6.73 -9.42 -24.90
C GLY A 417 7.45 -8.51 -23.90
N GLY A 418 6.74 -7.93 -22.93
CA GLY A 418 7.39 -7.29 -21.79
C GLY A 418 8.16 -8.30 -20.93
N GLU A 419 9.44 -8.01 -20.65
CA GLU A 419 10.25 -8.72 -19.67
C GLU A 419 10.17 -7.99 -18.32
N VAL A 420 9.51 -8.58 -17.34
CA VAL A 420 9.13 -7.90 -16.10
C VAL A 420 9.54 -8.72 -14.88
N ASP A 421 9.50 -8.06 -13.72
CA ASP A 421 9.71 -8.71 -12.43
C ASP A 421 8.68 -9.84 -12.20
N LEU A 422 9.11 -10.89 -11.51
CA LEU A 422 8.34 -12.06 -11.12
C LEU A 422 7.05 -11.69 -10.37
N ASP A 423 7.06 -10.59 -9.61
CA ASP A 423 5.90 -10.11 -8.87
C ASP A 423 4.67 -9.86 -9.78
N LEU A 424 4.86 -9.46 -11.05
CA LEU A 424 3.75 -9.32 -12.00
C LEU A 424 3.04 -10.65 -12.27
N GLY A 425 3.79 -11.75 -12.25
CA GLY A 425 3.24 -13.09 -12.39
C GLY A 425 2.29 -13.46 -11.25
N ASN A 426 2.46 -12.89 -10.05
CA ASN A 426 1.51 -13.11 -8.95
C ASN A 426 0.15 -12.46 -9.26
N TYR A 427 0.14 -11.24 -9.81
CA TYR A 427 -1.11 -10.56 -10.18
C TYR A 427 -1.86 -11.31 -11.27
N GLU A 428 -1.17 -11.71 -12.34
CA GLU A 428 -1.77 -12.49 -13.41
C GLU A 428 -2.36 -13.81 -12.90
N ARG A 429 -1.66 -14.51 -11.99
CA ARG A 429 -2.11 -15.79 -11.41
C ARG A 429 -3.31 -15.64 -10.49
N PHE A 430 -3.32 -14.63 -9.63
CA PHE A 430 -4.33 -14.43 -8.59
C PHE A 430 -5.60 -13.79 -9.16
N LEU A 431 -5.44 -12.77 -10.00
CA LEU A 431 -6.57 -12.03 -10.55
C LEU A 431 -7.10 -12.64 -11.84
N ASP A 432 -6.37 -13.56 -12.49
CA ASP A 432 -6.74 -14.06 -13.82
C ASP A 432 -6.92 -12.89 -14.81
N ILE A 433 -5.86 -12.09 -14.94
CA ILE A 433 -5.76 -10.93 -15.86
C ILE A 433 -4.53 -11.11 -16.76
N ARG A 434 -4.46 -10.31 -17.82
CA ARG A 434 -3.31 -10.22 -18.72
C ARG A 434 -2.73 -8.81 -18.67
N LEU A 435 -1.53 -8.68 -18.13
CA LEU A 435 -0.84 -7.40 -18.00
C LEU A 435 0.01 -7.13 -19.24
N THR A 436 0.34 -5.85 -19.44
CA THR A 436 1.24 -5.38 -20.51
C THR A 436 2.55 -4.88 -19.92
N ARG A 437 3.58 -4.70 -20.75
CA ARG A 437 4.89 -4.19 -20.33
C ARG A 437 4.80 -2.86 -19.57
N ASP A 438 3.77 -2.05 -19.82
CA ASP A 438 3.62 -0.74 -19.19
C ASP A 438 2.97 -0.80 -17.81
N ASN A 439 2.41 -1.95 -17.41
CA ASN A 439 1.97 -2.21 -16.03
C ASN A 439 3.16 -2.37 -15.07
N ASN A 440 4.36 -2.61 -15.59
CA ASN A 440 5.62 -2.53 -14.86
C ASN A 440 6.26 -1.15 -15.08
N LEU A 441 6.37 -0.38 -13.99
CA LEU A 441 6.95 0.96 -14.00
C LEU A 441 8.27 0.96 -13.22
N THR A 442 9.38 1.16 -13.91
CA THR A 442 10.70 1.24 -13.27
C THR A 442 11.21 2.68 -13.23
N THR A 443 12.19 2.96 -12.37
CA THR A 443 12.89 4.26 -12.35
C THR A 443 13.53 4.56 -13.71
N GLY A 444 14.19 3.57 -14.32
CA GLY A 444 14.80 3.71 -15.65
C GLY A 444 13.81 4.11 -16.75
N LYS A 445 12.61 3.52 -16.72
CA LYS A 445 11.56 3.79 -17.72
C LYS A 445 11.07 5.23 -17.64
N ILE A 446 10.86 5.74 -16.42
CA ILE A 446 10.50 7.14 -16.20
C ILE A 446 11.63 8.08 -16.60
N TYR A 447 12.87 7.79 -16.18
CA TYR A 447 14.02 8.64 -16.49
C TYR A 447 14.27 8.70 -17.99
N GLN A 448 14.24 7.56 -18.69
CA GLN A 448 14.36 7.50 -20.13
C GLN A 448 13.26 8.31 -20.83
N SER A 449 12.01 8.18 -20.39
CA SER A 449 10.88 8.94 -20.92
C SER A 449 11.07 10.45 -20.76
N VAL A 450 11.50 10.89 -19.58
CA VAL A 450 11.70 12.32 -19.27
C VAL A 450 12.91 12.90 -19.99
N ILE A 451 14.03 12.18 -20.06
CA ILE A 451 15.21 12.58 -20.85
C ILE A 451 14.84 12.70 -22.34
N ASN A 452 14.06 11.75 -22.87
CA ASN A 452 13.61 11.81 -24.27
C ASN A 452 12.67 13.01 -24.52
N LYS A 453 11.75 13.32 -23.59
CA LYS A 453 10.88 14.51 -23.64
C LYS A 453 11.70 15.81 -23.61
N GLU A 454 12.74 15.85 -22.78
CA GLU A 454 13.65 17.00 -22.66
C GLU A 454 14.40 17.26 -23.97
N ARG A 455 14.98 16.22 -24.59
CA ARG A 455 15.68 16.34 -25.89
C ARG A 455 14.78 16.74 -27.06
N ARG A 456 13.49 16.37 -27.03
CA ARG A 456 12.51 16.83 -28.04
C ARG A 456 12.05 18.27 -27.85
N GLY A 457 12.33 18.89 -26.69
CA GLY A 457 11.87 20.23 -26.37
C GLY A 457 10.47 20.30 -25.77
N ASP A 458 9.91 19.18 -25.28
CA ASP A 458 8.54 19.11 -24.75
C ASP A 458 8.34 20.01 -23.50
N TYR A 459 9.43 20.33 -22.80
CA TYR A 459 9.44 21.24 -21.64
C TYR A 459 9.74 22.71 -21.99
N LEU A 460 9.72 23.07 -23.29
CA LEU A 460 9.91 24.45 -23.79
C LEU A 460 11.22 25.11 -23.29
N GLY A 461 12.30 24.33 -23.20
CA GLY A 461 13.61 24.80 -22.75
C GLY A 461 13.72 25.11 -21.25
N LYS A 462 12.70 24.81 -20.44
CA LYS A 462 12.78 24.93 -18.98
C LYS A 462 13.65 23.83 -18.39
N THR A 463 14.32 24.13 -17.28
CA THR A 463 15.09 23.15 -16.51
C THR A 463 14.17 22.07 -15.94
N VAL A 464 14.47 20.81 -16.28
CA VAL A 464 13.78 19.63 -15.77
C VAL A 464 14.39 19.23 -14.42
N GLN A 465 13.53 18.82 -13.48
CA GLN A 465 13.89 18.46 -12.09
C GLN A 465 13.04 17.27 -11.63
N VAL A 466 13.43 16.61 -10.54
CA VAL A 466 12.65 15.52 -9.94
C VAL A 466 11.23 15.97 -9.61
N VAL A 467 11.10 17.10 -8.92
CA VAL A 467 9.80 17.73 -8.67
C VAL A 467 9.68 18.99 -9.53
N PRO A 468 8.61 19.18 -10.32
CA PRO A 468 7.47 18.27 -10.48
C PRO A 468 7.63 17.26 -11.63
N HIS A 469 8.65 17.37 -12.49
CA HIS A 469 8.65 16.69 -13.79
C HIS A 469 8.70 15.16 -13.73
N ILE A 470 9.52 14.57 -12.85
CA ILE A 470 9.53 13.11 -12.62
C ILE A 470 8.23 12.68 -11.94
N THR A 471 7.80 13.44 -10.91
CA THR A 471 6.58 13.11 -10.16
C THR A 471 5.31 13.20 -11.01
N ASP A 472 5.23 14.15 -11.93
CA ASP A 472 4.12 14.28 -12.88
C ASP A 472 4.18 13.17 -13.92
N ALA A 473 5.36 12.81 -14.44
CA ALA A 473 5.51 11.68 -15.36
C ALA A 473 5.05 10.34 -14.74
N ILE A 474 5.33 10.11 -13.46
CA ILE A 474 4.82 8.94 -12.71
C ILE A 474 3.29 8.97 -12.62
N GLN A 475 2.71 10.11 -12.24
CA GLN A 475 1.26 10.26 -12.10
C GLN A 475 0.53 10.09 -13.44
N GLU A 476 1.04 10.69 -14.51
CA GLU A 476 0.54 10.54 -15.88
C GLU A 476 0.56 9.06 -16.32
N TRP A 477 1.66 8.35 -16.02
CA TRP A 477 1.79 6.94 -16.33
C TRP A 477 0.74 6.10 -15.62
N VAL A 478 0.59 6.29 -14.31
CA VAL A 478 -0.38 5.56 -13.48
C VAL A 478 -1.80 5.79 -13.99
N VAL A 479 -2.19 7.04 -14.24
CA VAL A 479 -3.54 7.37 -14.73
C VAL A 479 -3.80 6.78 -16.12
N LYS A 480 -2.80 6.79 -17.00
CA LYS A 480 -2.94 6.21 -18.34
C LYS A 480 -3.12 4.69 -18.25
N GLN A 481 -2.22 4.00 -17.55
CA GLN A 481 -2.21 2.54 -17.52
C GLN A 481 -3.35 1.95 -16.71
N ALA A 482 -3.82 2.64 -15.68
CA ALA A 482 -4.93 2.16 -14.88
C ALA A 482 -6.26 2.06 -15.69
N LYS A 483 -6.37 2.79 -16.80
CA LYS A 483 -7.53 2.76 -17.71
C LYS A 483 -7.44 1.71 -18.81
N VAL A 484 -6.27 1.13 -19.03
CA VAL A 484 -6.09 0.10 -20.06
C VAL A 484 -6.80 -1.17 -19.60
N PRO A 485 -7.72 -1.73 -20.41
CA PRO A 485 -8.35 -3.01 -20.09
C PRO A 485 -7.33 -4.13 -20.00
N VAL A 486 -7.45 -4.98 -18.97
CA VAL A 486 -6.58 -6.14 -18.72
C VAL A 486 -7.34 -7.47 -18.65
N ASP A 487 -8.68 -7.39 -18.73
CA ASP A 487 -9.60 -8.51 -18.85
C ASP A 487 -9.97 -8.73 -20.33
N ASP A 488 -10.35 -9.96 -20.67
CA ASP A 488 -10.69 -10.36 -22.06
C ASP A 488 -11.96 -9.66 -22.60
N ASP A 489 -12.77 -9.04 -21.74
CA ASP A 489 -13.99 -8.32 -22.13
C ASP A 489 -13.75 -6.88 -22.60
N GLY A 490 -12.52 -6.38 -22.47
CA GLY A 490 -12.12 -5.05 -22.93
C GLY A 490 -12.72 -3.89 -22.13
N VAL A 491 -13.24 -4.13 -20.92
CA VAL A 491 -13.86 -3.10 -20.08
C VAL A 491 -12.80 -2.31 -19.30
N GLU A 492 -12.98 -0.98 -19.21
CA GLU A 492 -12.12 -0.11 -18.39
C GLU A 492 -12.18 -0.54 -16.90
N PRO A 493 -11.03 -0.76 -16.24
CA PRO A 493 -10.99 -1.14 -14.84
C PRO A 493 -11.65 -0.10 -13.91
N GLN A 494 -12.22 -0.56 -12.80
CA GLN A 494 -12.79 0.32 -11.77
C GLN A 494 -11.82 0.56 -10.63
N VAL A 495 -10.96 -0.42 -10.34
CA VAL A 495 -9.96 -0.36 -9.28
C VAL A 495 -8.58 -0.68 -9.86
N CYS A 496 -7.60 0.14 -9.49
CA CYS A 496 -6.19 -0.10 -9.76
C CYS A 496 -5.45 -0.37 -8.45
N VAL A 497 -4.92 -1.58 -8.30
CA VAL A 497 -4.00 -1.93 -7.21
C VAL A 497 -2.60 -1.55 -7.65
N ILE A 498 -1.95 -0.67 -6.90
CA ILE A 498 -0.60 -0.19 -7.17
C ILE A 498 0.31 -0.74 -6.09
N GLU A 499 1.31 -1.52 -6.44
CA GLU A 499 2.36 -1.92 -5.52
C GLU A 499 3.60 -1.07 -5.71
N LEU A 500 4.04 -0.39 -4.65
CA LEU A 500 5.34 0.23 -4.58
C LEU A 500 6.36 -0.77 -4.04
N GLY A 501 7.26 -1.23 -4.92
CA GLY A 501 8.41 -2.05 -4.61
C GLY A 501 9.39 -1.38 -3.65
N GLY A 502 10.38 -2.15 -3.18
CA GLY A 502 11.36 -1.66 -2.19
C GLY A 502 10.76 -1.46 -0.79
N THR A 503 11.44 -0.65 0.03
CA THR A 503 10.97 -0.24 1.35
C THR A 503 10.82 1.27 1.45
N VAL A 504 9.92 1.71 2.33
CA VAL A 504 9.76 3.14 2.64
C VAL A 504 10.98 3.61 3.43
N GLY A 505 11.60 4.69 2.96
CA GLY A 505 12.81 5.27 3.55
C GLY A 505 14.05 5.11 2.66
N ASP A 506 13.99 4.25 1.64
CA ASP A 506 15.06 4.09 0.67
C ASP A 506 15.12 5.29 -0.27
N ILE A 507 16.34 5.70 -0.66
CA ILE A 507 16.58 6.81 -1.59
C ILE A 507 15.84 6.60 -2.92
N GLU A 508 15.82 5.36 -3.40
CA GLU A 508 15.17 4.99 -4.66
C GLU A 508 13.64 5.17 -4.62
N SER A 509 13.02 5.05 -3.44
CA SER A 509 11.57 5.16 -3.25
C SER A 509 11.08 6.61 -3.15
N MET A 510 11.97 7.56 -2.85
CA MET A 510 11.62 8.96 -2.56
C MET A 510 10.83 9.64 -3.70
N PRO A 511 11.21 9.53 -4.99
CA PRO A 511 10.45 10.15 -6.08
C PRO A 511 9.03 9.60 -6.21
N PHE A 512 8.83 8.31 -5.96
CA PHE A 512 7.52 7.66 -6.06
C PHE A 512 6.61 8.05 -4.90
N ILE A 513 7.13 8.07 -3.67
CA ILE A 513 6.35 8.48 -2.51
C ILE A 513 5.90 9.94 -2.64
N GLU A 514 6.78 10.84 -3.09
CA GLU A 514 6.41 12.24 -3.36
C GLU A 514 5.38 12.34 -4.49
N ALA A 515 5.50 11.53 -5.55
CA ALA A 515 4.49 11.47 -6.61
C ALA A 515 3.11 11.07 -6.06
N PHE A 516 3.03 10.04 -5.22
CA PHE A 516 1.76 9.61 -4.62
C PHE A 516 1.23 10.56 -3.55
N ARG A 517 2.11 11.27 -2.84
CA ARG A 517 1.74 12.34 -1.92
C ARG A 517 1.02 13.47 -2.64
N GLN A 518 1.43 13.83 -3.86
CA GLN A 518 0.70 14.79 -4.70
C GLN A 518 -0.56 14.16 -5.31
N PHE A 519 -0.46 12.90 -5.73
CA PHE A 519 -1.53 12.19 -6.42
C PHE A 519 -2.83 12.10 -5.61
N GLN A 520 -2.76 11.82 -4.30
CA GLN A 520 -3.94 11.76 -3.42
C GLN A 520 -4.79 13.05 -3.45
N PHE A 521 -4.17 14.21 -3.66
CA PHE A 521 -4.88 15.49 -3.78
C PHE A 521 -5.49 15.66 -5.17
N LYS A 522 -4.84 15.18 -6.23
CA LYS A 522 -5.35 15.24 -7.61
C LYS A 522 -6.58 14.35 -7.80
N VAL A 523 -6.60 13.14 -7.24
CA VAL A 523 -7.72 12.18 -7.45
C VAL A 523 -8.83 12.28 -6.42
N LYS A 524 -8.67 13.07 -5.35
CA LYS A 524 -9.52 13.17 -4.15
C LYS A 524 -9.36 11.99 -3.18
N ARG A 525 -9.70 12.26 -1.92
CA ARG A 525 -9.53 11.34 -0.78
C ARG A 525 -10.30 10.03 -0.99
N GLU A 526 -11.55 10.10 -1.45
CA GLU A 526 -12.43 8.95 -1.66
C GLU A 526 -12.05 8.05 -2.85
N ASN A 527 -11.03 8.41 -3.63
CA ASN A 527 -10.54 7.63 -4.76
C ASN A 527 -9.14 7.06 -4.53
N PHE A 528 -8.53 7.34 -3.38
CA PHE A 528 -7.18 6.87 -3.02
C PHE A 528 -7.19 6.21 -1.64
N CYS A 529 -6.67 4.98 -1.56
CA CYS A 529 -6.49 4.23 -0.33
C CYS A 529 -5.03 3.78 -0.21
N ASN A 530 -4.45 3.86 0.98
CA ASN A 530 -3.08 3.43 1.24
C ASN A 530 -3.04 2.24 2.20
N ILE A 531 -2.42 1.14 1.76
CA ILE A 531 -2.18 -0.07 2.55
C ILE A 531 -0.68 -0.13 2.84
N HIS A 532 -0.32 -0.18 4.12
CA HIS A 532 1.07 -0.29 4.53
C HIS A 532 1.35 -1.68 5.10
N VAL A 533 2.25 -2.42 4.45
CA VAL A 533 2.63 -3.78 4.86
C VAL A 533 3.88 -3.71 5.72
N SER A 534 3.78 -4.19 6.96
CA SER A 534 4.84 -4.08 7.96
C SER A 534 5.11 -5.41 8.67
N LEU A 535 6.33 -5.61 9.16
CA LEU A 535 6.75 -6.85 9.83
C LEU A 535 6.61 -6.70 11.33
N ILE A 536 5.96 -7.67 11.97
CA ILE A 536 5.94 -7.84 13.42
C ILE A 536 6.86 -9.01 13.76
N PRO A 537 8.16 -8.75 14.05
CA PRO A 537 9.08 -9.81 14.43
C PRO A 537 8.74 -10.35 15.82
N GLN A 538 8.91 -11.65 15.97
CA GLN A 538 8.76 -12.38 17.22
C GLN A 538 10.05 -13.18 17.47
N PRO A 539 11.08 -12.59 18.11
CA PRO A 539 12.33 -13.30 18.35
C PRO A 539 12.10 -14.55 19.20
N SER A 540 12.53 -15.72 18.73
CA SER A 540 12.28 -17.01 19.37
C SER A 540 12.82 -17.08 20.82
N ALA A 541 13.86 -16.31 21.14
CA ALA A 541 14.42 -16.21 22.48
C ALA A 541 13.47 -15.56 23.51
N THR A 542 12.56 -14.69 23.07
CA THR A 542 11.65 -13.94 23.94
C THR A 542 10.18 -14.31 23.78
N GLY A 543 9.79 -14.82 22.60
CA GLY A 543 8.40 -15.14 22.29
C GLY A 543 7.46 -13.93 22.16
N GLU A 544 7.89 -12.72 22.48
CA GLU A 544 7.05 -11.51 22.46
C GLU A 544 7.01 -10.89 21.05
N GLN A 545 5.80 -10.58 20.57
CA GLN A 545 5.56 -9.88 19.31
C GLN A 545 5.98 -8.40 19.43
N LYS A 546 7.00 -7.99 18.66
CA LYS A 546 7.59 -6.63 18.76
C LYS A 546 7.00 -5.69 17.72
N THR A 547 6.32 -4.64 18.17
CA THR A 547 5.66 -3.64 17.31
C THR A 547 6.54 -2.46 16.88
N LYS A 548 7.74 -2.29 17.46
CA LYS A 548 8.57 -1.09 17.25
C LYS A 548 8.98 -0.86 15.79
N PRO A 549 9.35 -1.89 15.02
CA PRO A 549 9.65 -1.69 13.59
C PRO A 549 8.48 -1.09 12.82
N THR A 550 7.25 -1.55 13.07
CA THR A 550 6.04 -0.98 12.46
C THR A 550 5.82 0.47 12.85
N GLN A 551 6.03 0.83 14.11
CA GLN A 551 5.88 2.21 14.58
C GLN A 551 6.83 3.17 13.85
N ASN A 552 8.10 2.77 13.71
CA ASN A 552 9.10 3.56 13.00
C ASN A 552 8.78 3.68 11.51
N SER A 553 8.36 2.58 10.89
CA SER A 553 8.04 2.57 9.46
C SER A 553 6.82 3.44 9.13
N VAL A 554 5.77 3.40 9.97
CA VAL A 554 4.61 4.30 9.82
C VAL A 554 4.98 5.76 10.10
N ARG A 555 5.90 6.03 11.04
CA ARG A 555 6.41 7.39 11.27
C ARG A 555 7.11 7.93 10.03
N GLU A 556 7.94 7.11 9.39
CA GLU A 556 8.64 7.48 8.15
C GLU A 556 7.67 7.76 7.01
N LEU A 557 6.72 6.85 6.77
CA LEU A 557 5.69 7.02 5.74
C LEU A 557 4.89 8.32 5.93
N ARG A 558 4.51 8.64 7.18
CA ARG A 558 3.82 9.89 7.52
C ARG A 558 4.72 11.11 7.34
N GLY A 559 6.00 11.01 7.68
CA GLY A 559 6.99 12.06 7.45
C GLY A 559 7.13 12.43 5.98
N LEU A 560 6.94 11.45 5.09
CA LEU A 560 6.91 11.64 3.63
C LEU A 560 5.53 12.05 3.09
N GLY A 561 4.54 12.25 3.96
CA GLY A 561 3.23 12.82 3.63
C GLY A 561 2.15 11.82 3.20
N LEU A 562 2.37 10.52 3.39
CA LEU A 562 1.35 9.48 3.21
C LEU A 562 0.89 8.94 4.56
N SER A 563 -0.43 8.79 4.74
CA SER A 563 -1.00 8.15 5.93
C SER A 563 -1.56 6.78 5.55
N PRO A 564 -1.27 5.71 6.32
CA PRO A 564 -1.86 4.41 6.05
C PRO A 564 -3.34 4.40 6.42
N ASP A 565 -4.18 3.88 5.52
CA ASP A 565 -5.59 3.58 5.77
C ASP A 565 -5.76 2.18 6.38
N LEU A 566 -4.92 1.23 5.96
CA LEU A 566 -4.82 -0.11 6.54
C LEU A 566 -3.35 -0.42 6.85
N ILE A 567 -3.11 -1.10 7.97
CA ILE A 567 -1.80 -1.61 8.33
C ILE A 567 -1.89 -3.13 8.32
N MET A 568 -1.21 -3.76 7.36
CA MET A 568 -1.13 -5.21 7.26
C MET A 568 0.15 -5.69 7.94
N CYS A 569 -0.03 -6.36 9.07
CA CYS A 569 1.04 -6.82 9.92
C CYS A 569 1.39 -8.27 9.57
N ARG A 570 2.49 -8.47 8.84
CA ARG A 570 3.04 -9.81 8.62
C ARG A 570 3.71 -10.32 9.88
N CYS A 571 3.37 -11.53 10.30
CA CYS A 571 3.82 -12.15 11.54
C CYS A 571 3.91 -13.68 11.38
N THR A 572 4.62 -14.36 12.29
CA THR A 572 4.67 -15.83 12.28
C THR A 572 3.43 -16.43 12.94
N THR A 573 2.98 -15.83 14.04
CA THR A 573 1.79 -16.25 14.79
C THR A 573 0.70 -15.18 14.73
N ALA A 574 -0.55 -15.56 15.00
CA ALA A 574 -1.65 -14.60 15.04
C ALA A 574 -1.38 -13.49 16.07
N LEU A 575 -1.74 -12.25 15.72
CA LEU A 575 -1.52 -11.11 16.61
C LEU A 575 -2.44 -11.16 17.84
N GLU A 576 -1.84 -10.92 19.00
CA GLU A 576 -2.60 -10.69 20.23
C GLU A 576 -3.40 -9.38 20.15
N THR A 577 -4.56 -9.33 20.81
CA THR A 577 -5.39 -8.11 20.87
C THR A 577 -4.62 -6.92 21.45
N SER A 578 -3.82 -7.15 22.49
CA SER A 578 -2.94 -6.15 23.12
C SER A 578 -1.95 -5.54 22.13
N VAL A 579 -1.41 -6.35 21.22
CA VAL A 579 -0.47 -5.95 20.17
C VAL A 579 -1.19 -5.13 19.10
N LYS A 580 -2.41 -5.52 18.71
CA LYS A 580 -3.25 -4.75 17.77
C LYS A 580 -3.61 -3.37 18.34
N GLU A 581 -4.07 -3.31 19.58
CA GLU A 581 -4.39 -2.05 20.28
C GLU A 581 -3.17 -1.12 20.37
N LYS A 582 -1.99 -1.70 20.66
CA LYS A 582 -0.73 -0.97 20.67
C LYS A 582 -0.42 -0.39 19.29
N ILE A 583 -0.51 -1.18 18.23
CA ILE A 583 -0.25 -0.69 16.87
C ILE A 583 -1.25 0.42 16.51
N SER A 584 -2.53 0.22 16.81
CA SER A 584 -3.59 1.22 16.63
C SER A 584 -3.22 2.55 17.30
N MET A 585 -2.91 2.52 18.59
CA MET A 585 -2.56 3.72 19.37
C MET A 585 -1.31 4.42 18.86
N PHE A 586 -0.24 3.69 18.53
CA PHE A 586 1.03 4.32 18.09
C PHE A 586 1.02 4.76 16.62
N CYS A 587 0.24 4.09 15.77
CA CYS A 587 0.17 4.39 14.34
C CYS A 587 -0.99 5.34 13.99
N HIS A 588 -1.85 5.66 14.96
CA HIS A 588 -3.01 6.55 14.83
C HIS A 588 -4.04 6.02 13.81
N VAL A 589 -4.33 4.72 13.88
CA VAL A 589 -5.40 4.06 13.10
C VAL A 589 -6.31 3.31 14.06
N ALA A 590 -7.58 3.08 13.70
CA ALA A 590 -8.50 2.30 14.52
C ALA A 590 -8.07 0.81 14.60
N PRO A 591 -8.43 0.08 15.65
CA PRO A 591 -8.04 -1.33 15.82
C PRO A 591 -8.47 -2.23 14.65
N GLU A 592 -9.61 -1.94 14.01
CA GLU A 592 -10.15 -2.70 12.87
C GLU A 592 -9.32 -2.53 11.60
N GLN A 593 -8.47 -1.49 11.55
CA GLN A 593 -7.56 -1.20 10.44
C GLN A 593 -6.22 -1.93 10.57
N VAL A 594 -5.97 -2.61 11.69
CA VAL A 594 -4.78 -3.43 11.94
C VAL A 594 -5.07 -4.89 11.58
N ILE A 595 -4.63 -5.29 10.40
CA ILE A 595 -4.91 -6.61 9.81
C ILE A 595 -3.75 -7.54 10.11
N CYS A 596 -4.04 -8.70 10.71
CA CYS A 596 -3.07 -9.74 11.00
C CYS A 596 -2.88 -10.64 9.77
N VAL A 597 -1.65 -10.75 9.26
CA VAL A 597 -1.33 -11.70 8.20
C VAL A 597 -0.24 -12.63 8.73
N HIS A 598 -0.65 -13.71 9.36
CA HIS A 598 0.28 -14.69 9.91
C HIS A 598 0.76 -15.67 8.83
N ASP A 599 1.85 -16.41 9.09
CA ASP A 599 2.32 -17.46 8.20
C ASP A 599 1.25 -18.55 8.07
N VAL A 600 0.79 -18.77 6.83
CA VAL A 600 -0.25 -19.75 6.48
C VAL A 600 0.36 -20.92 5.71
N SER A 601 -0.34 -22.06 5.70
CA SER A 601 0.09 -23.27 4.97
C SER A 601 0.25 -23.05 3.46
N SER A 602 -0.56 -22.16 2.89
CA SER A 602 -0.58 -21.86 1.46
C SER A 602 -0.90 -20.39 1.21
N ILE A 603 -0.27 -19.80 0.21
CA ILE A 603 -0.52 -18.42 -0.23
C ILE A 603 -1.98 -18.18 -0.65
N TYR A 604 -2.69 -19.24 -1.06
CA TYR A 604 -4.10 -19.16 -1.46
C TYR A 604 -5.06 -18.97 -0.26
N ARG A 605 -4.57 -19.10 0.98
CA ARG A 605 -5.34 -18.77 2.19
C ARG A 605 -5.39 -17.27 2.46
N VAL A 606 -4.43 -16.50 1.96
CA VAL A 606 -4.30 -15.07 2.27
C VAL A 606 -5.55 -14.27 1.86
N PRO A 607 -6.13 -14.43 0.66
CA PRO A 607 -7.39 -13.75 0.32
C PRO A 607 -8.54 -14.04 1.30
N LEU A 608 -8.65 -15.28 1.78
CA LEU A 608 -9.68 -15.70 2.73
C LEU A 608 -9.43 -15.09 4.12
N LEU A 609 -8.17 -15.06 4.55
CA LEU A 609 -7.77 -14.45 5.82
C LEU A 609 -8.06 -12.94 5.87
N LEU A 610 -7.91 -12.25 4.73
CA LEU A 610 -8.24 -10.83 4.61
C LEU A 610 -9.75 -10.59 4.54
N GLU A 611 -10.49 -11.49 3.91
CA GLU A 611 -11.96 -11.46 3.90
C GLU A 611 -12.53 -11.61 5.31
N ASP A 612 -12.05 -12.60 6.07
CA ASP A 612 -12.48 -12.88 7.46
C ASP A 612 -12.22 -11.70 8.40
N GLN A 613 -11.20 -10.87 8.12
CA GLN A 613 -10.87 -9.68 8.90
C GLN A 613 -11.60 -8.40 8.41
N GLY A 614 -12.58 -8.53 7.50
CA GLY A 614 -13.46 -7.42 7.14
C GLY A 614 -12.86 -6.37 6.21
N VAL A 615 -11.75 -6.68 5.52
CA VAL A 615 -11.06 -5.73 4.62
C VAL A 615 -11.99 -5.19 3.53
N VAL A 616 -12.90 -6.02 3.00
CA VAL A 616 -13.86 -5.59 1.97
C VAL A 616 -14.83 -4.54 2.48
N GLY A 617 -15.35 -4.73 3.69
CA GLY A 617 -16.27 -3.78 4.30
C GLY A 617 -15.59 -2.44 4.54
N TYR A 618 -14.31 -2.45 4.95
CA TYR A 618 -13.51 -1.23 5.07
C TYR A 618 -13.30 -0.54 3.72
N LEU A 619 -12.83 -1.26 2.70
CA LEU A 619 -12.54 -0.68 1.38
C LEU A 619 -13.81 -0.12 0.71
N SER A 620 -14.95 -0.81 0.82
CA SER A 620 -16.23 -0.32 0.29
C SER A 620 -16.60 1.05 0.87
N ARG A 621 -16.51 1.21 2.21
CA ARG A 621 -16.79 2.48 2.89
C ARG A 621 -15.74 3.55 2.57
N ARG A 622 -14.45 3.18 2.61
CA ARG A 622 -13.33 4.11 2.45
C ARG A 622 -13.22 4.69 1.03
N LEU A 623 -13.54 3.89 0.02
CA LEU A 623 -13.46 4.26 -1.39
C LEU A 623 -14.84 4.54 -2.04
N ASN A 624 -15.92 4.47 -1.26
CA ASN A 624 -17.30 4.61 -1.73
C ASN A 624 -17.60 3.70 -2.95
N MET A 625 -17.25 2.42 -2.84
CA MET A 625 -17.39 1.45 -3.93
C MET A 625 -18.74 0.72 -3.83
N PRO A 626 -19.49 0.61 -4.94
CA PRO A 626 -20.74 -0.14 -4.99
C PRO A 626 -20.44 -1.65 -5.02
N ILE A 627 -20.19 -2.22 -3.85
CA ILE A 627 -19.97 -3.67 -3.71
C ILE A 627 -21.32 -4.32 -3.44
N GLU A 628 -21.77 -5.16 -4.37
CA GLU A 628 -23.00 -5.93 -4.18
C GLU A 628 -22.78 -7.09 -3.20
N THR A 629 -23.74 -7.31 -2.30
CA THR A 629 -23.78 -8.43 -1.35
C THR A 629 -24.24 -9.73 -2.02
N ARG A 630 -23.55 -10.15 -3.09
CA ARG A 630 -23.81 -11.44 -3.75
C ARG A 630 -22.92 -12.56 -3.18
N PRO A 631 -23.35 -13.83 -3.25
CA PRO A 631 -22.49 -14.97 -2.96
C PRO A 631 -21.25 -14.95 -3.87
N ARG A 632 -20.06 -14.89 -3.25
CA ARG A 632 -18.78 -14.78 -3.97
C ARG A 632 -18.34 -16.15 -4.48
N LYS A 633 -18.88 -16.57 -5.62
CA LYS A 633 -18.57 -17.85 -6.27
C LYS A 633 -17.06 -18.06 -6.45
N MET A 634 -16.33 -17.01 -6.83
CA MET A 634 -14.88 -17.05 -6.98
C MET A 634 -14.20 -17.42 -5.65
N LEU A 635 -14.49 -16.73 -4.55
CA LEU A 635 -13.88 -17.05 -3.25
C LEU A 635 -14.25 -18.44 -2.73
N THR A 636 -15.42 -18.97 -3.12
CA THR A 636 -15.77 -20.37 -2.82
C THR A 636 -14.78 -21.33 -3.49
N LYS A 637 -14.42 -21.10 -4.77
CA LYS A 637 -13.38 -21.89 -5.46
C LYS A 637 -12.01 -21.77 -4.78
N TRP A 638 -11.64 -20.57 -4.33
CA TRP A 638 -10.39 -20.35 -3.57
C TRP A 638 -10.39 -21.09 -2.23
N LYS A 639 -11.51 -21.11 -1.53
CA LYS A 639 -11.67 -21.87 -0.28
C LYS A 639 -11.54 -23.37 -0.51
N GLU A 640 -12.24 -23.92 -1.49
CA GLU A 640 -12.14 -25.35 -1.85
C GLU A 640 -10.73 -25.76 -2.25
N MET A 641 -10.02 -24.88 -2.96
CA MET A 641 -8.63 -25.07 -3.36
C MET A 641 -7.69 -25.08 -2.15
N SER A 642 -7.80 -24.09 -1.28
CA SER A 642 -6.99 -23.98 -0.07
C SER A 642 -7.25 -25.13 0.90
N ASP A 643 -8.50 -25.54 1.08
CA ASP A 643 -8.84 -26.67 1.93
C ASP A 643 -8.30 -27.99 1.37
N ARG A 644 -8.20 -28.11 0.03
CA ARG A 644 -7.55 -29.25 -0.63
C ARG A 644 -6.05 -29.27 -0.39
N SER A 645 -5.35 -28.12 -0.47
CA SER A 645 -3.89 -28.09 -0.25
C SER A 645 -3.49 -28.57 1.14
N ASP A 646 -4.35 -28.38 2.14
CA ASP A 646 -4.11 -28.83 3.52
C ASP A 646 -4.37 -30.34 3.73
N ARG A 647 -5.06 -31.01 2.80
CA ARG A 647 -5.51 -32.42 2.92
C ARG A 647 -4.78 -33.38 1.97
N LEU A 648 -3.68 -32.95 1.35
CA LEU A 648 -2.93 -33.77 0.39
C LEU A 648 -2.19 -34.92 1.10
N LEU A 649 -2.54 -36.16 0.74
CA LEU A 649 -1.96 -37.38 1.34
C LEU A 649 -0.99 -38.11 0.40
N GLU A 650 -1.28 -38.13 -0.90
CA GLU A 650 -0.43 -38.79 -1.89
C GLU A 650 0.72 -37.88 -2.31
N HIS A 651 1.91 -38.44 -2.51
CA HIS A 651 3.11 -37.70 -2.89
C HIS A 651 3.43 -37.93 -4.37
N CYS A 652 3.89 -36.89 -5.05
CA CYS A 652 4.42 -36.97 -6.42
C CYS A 652 5.77 -36.26 -6.46
N SER A 653 6.84 -37.00 -6.80
CA SER A 653 8.19 -36.45 -6.80
C SER A 653 8.67 -36.08 -8.21
N ILE A 654 9.04 -34.83 -8.41
CA ILE A 654 9.55 -34.33 -9.69
C ILE A 654 11.00 -33.85 -9.51
N ALA A 655 11.91 -34.38 -10.33
CA ALA A 655 13.28 -33.90 -10.41
C ALA A 655 13.35 -32.66 -11.32
N LEU A 656 13.71 -31.51 -10.75
CA LEU A 656 13.97 -30.28 -11.48
C LEU A 656 15.47 -30.16 -11.71
N VAL A 657 15.90 -30.39 -12.96
CA VAL A 657 17.32 -30.39 -13.35
C VAL A 657 17.69 -29.01 -13.89
N GLY A 658 18.14 -28.14 -12.99
CA GLY A 658 18.34 -26.73 -13.25
C GLY A 658 19.79 -26.27 -13.06
N LYS A 659 20.08 -25.08 -13.60
CA LYS A 659 21.35 -24.37 -13.39
C LYS A 659 21.35 -23.57 -12.08
N TYR A 660 20.16 -23.08 -11.68
CA TYR A 660 19.96 -22.14 -10.58
C TYR A 660 19.26 -22.79 -9.38
N THR A 661 19.87 -23.80 -8.77
CA THR A 661 19.22 -24.61 -7.71
C THR A 661 19.42 -24.11 -6.28
N LYS A 662 20.25 -23.08 -6.07
CA LYS A 662 20.54 -22.54 -4.73
C LYS A 662 19.40 -21.70 -4.15
N PHE A 663 18.70 -20.95 -5.00
CA PHE A 663 17.57 -20.12 -4.60
C PHE A 663 16.31 -20.63 -5.27
N SER A 664 15.25 -20.86 -4.48
CA SER A 664 13.94 -21.28 -5.00
C SER A 664 13.37 -20.32 -6.03
N ASP A 665 13.68 -19.03 -5.87
CA ASP A 665 13.05 -17.95 -6.61
C ASP A 665 13.49 -17.89 -8.08
N SER A 666 14.63 -18.50 -8.41
CA SER A 666 15.12 -18.61 -9.79
C SER A 666 14.22 -19.48 -10.69
N TYR A 667 13.35 -20.31 -10.10
CA TYR A 667 12.38 -21.16 -10.80
C TYR A 667 10.97 -21.02 -10.23
N ALA A 668 10.64 -19.86 -9.64
CA ALA A 668 9.38 -19.66 -8.94
C ALA A 668 8.15 -19.94 -9.82
N SER A 669 8.11 -19.47 -11.07
CA SER A 669 6.98 -19.70 -11.97
C SER A 669 6.81 -21.19 -12.30
N VAL A 670 7.92 -21.88 -12.52
CA VAL A 670 7.96 -23.32 -12.78
C VAL A 670 7.41 -24.10 -11.59
N ILE A 671 7.88 -23.77 -10.38
CA ILE A 671 7.41 -24.41 -9.14
C ILE A 671 5.93 -24.13 -8.93
N LYS A 672 5.45 -22.89 -9.15
CA LYS A 672 4.02 -22.56 -9.07
C LYS A 672 3.18 -23.32 -10.09
N ALA A 673 3.68 -23.49 -11.32
CA ALA A 673 2.96 -24.27 -12.34
C ALA A 673 2.86 -25.77 -11.97
N LEU A 674 3.90 -26.33 -11.36
CA LEU A 674 3.88 -27.68 -10.79
C LEU A 674 2.92 -27.77 -9.59
N GLU A 675 2.92 -26.80 -8.69
CA GLU A 675 2.01 -26.74 -7.53
C GLU A 675 0.54 -26.68 -7.97
N HIS A 676 0.21 -25.83 -8.96
CA HIS A 676 -1.15 -25.77 -9.52
C HIS A 676 -1.59 -27.13 -10.09
N SER A 677 -0.69 -27.79 -10.80
CA SER A 677 -0.94 -29.10 -11.40
C SER A 677 -1.11 -30.19 -10.33
N ALA A 678 -0.24 -30.19 -9.29
CA ALA A 678 -0.30 -31.12 -8.17
C ALA A 678 -1.59 -30.98 -7.38
N LEU A 679 -2.02 -29.74 -7.16
CA LEU A 679 -3.27 -29.43 -6.47
C LEU A 679 -4.49 -29.94 -7.25
N SER A 680 -4.45 -29.87 -8.58
CA SER A 680 -5.54 -30.36 -9.43
C SER A 680 -5.68 -31.89 -9.43
N ILE A 681 -4.59 -32.62 -9.17
CA ILE A 681 -4.59 -34.09 -9.06
C ILE A 681 -4.62 -34.58 -7.61
N SER A 682 -4.78 -33.67 -6.63
CA SER A 682 -4.81 -33.97 -5.19
C SER A 682 -3.52 -34.63 -4.65
N HIS A 683 -2.34 -34.24 -5.17
CA HIS A 683 -1.04 -34.72 -4.69
C HIS A 683 -0.22 -33.62 -4.03
N LYS A 684 0.56 -33.99 -3.03
CA LYS A 684 1.64 -33.18 -2.46
C LYS A 684 2.86 -33.27 -3.37
N LEU A 685 3.27 -32.12 -3.91
CA LEU A 685 4.45 -32.00 -4.75
C LEU A 685 5.73 -32.08 -3.91
N GLU A 686 6.64 -32.95 -4.30
CA GLU A 686 8.02 -32.97 -3.81
C GLU A 686 8.97 -32.59 -4.97
N VAL A 687 9.50 -31.38 -4.95
CA VAL A 687 10.48 -30.93 -5.95
C VAL A 687 11.88 -31.30 -5.49
N LYS A 688 12.53 -32.19 -6.22
CA LYS A 688 13.93 -32.57 -6.01
C LYS A 688 14.81 -31.69 -6.90
N TYR A 689 15.42 -30.67 -6.31
CA TYR A 689 16.35 -29.78 -7.01
C TYR A 689 17.66 -30.50 -7.30
N ILE A 690 18.06 -30.51 -8.58
CA ILE A 690 19.30 -31.13 -9.04
C ILE A 690 20.09 -30.09 -9.83
N ASP A 691 21.28 -29.76 -9.32
CA ASP A 691 22.24 -28.92 -10.05
C ASP A 691 22.72 -29.69 -11.27
N SER A 692 22.45 -29.17 -12.47
CA SER A 692 22.80 -29.85 -13.71
C SER A 692 24.30 -30.09 -13.84
N ALA A 693 25.15 -29.22 -13.29
CA ALA A 693 26.60 -29.43 -13.30
C ALA A 693 27.00 -30.67 -12.50
N ALA A 694 26.24 -31.01 -11.44
CA ALA A 694 26.53 -32.18 -10.61
C ALA A 694 26.31 -33.52 -11.34
N LEU A 695 25.61 -33.52 -12.48
CA LEU A 695 25.40 -34.72 -13.30
C LEU A 695 26.49 -34.91 -14.36
N GLU A 696 27.47 -34.00 -14.45
CA GLU A 696 28.54 -34.07 -15.45
C GLU A 696 29.66 -35.05 -15.05
N PRO A 697 30.33 -35.68 -16.04
CA PRO A 697 31.44 -36.60 -15.77
C PRO A 697 32.63 -35.97 -15.03
N SER A 698 32.84 -34.66 -15.18
CA SER A 698 33.84 -33.90 -14.43
C SER A 698 33.59 -33.96 -12.92
N THR A 699 32.33 -33.79 -12.49
CA THR A 699 31.96 -33.85 -11.07
C THR A 699 32.13 -35.26 -10.49
N LEU A 700 31.99 -36.31 -11.29
CA LEU A 700 32.29 -37.67 -10.83
C LEU A 700 33.77 -37.81 -10.40
N GLN A 701 34.68 -37.10 -11.07
CA GLN A 701 36.11 -37.13 -10.76
C GLN A 701 36.47 -36.19 -9.61
N GLU A 702 35.89 -34.99 -9.58
CA GLU A 702 36.21 -33.94 -8.61
C GLU A 702 35.46 -34.11 -7.27
N GLU A 703 34.15 -34.38 -7.33
CA GLU A 703 33.24 -34.43 -6.19
C GLU A 703 32.25 -35.62 -6.30
N PRO A 704 32.74 -36.88 -6.19
CA PRO A 704 31.91 -38.07 -6.44
C PRO A 704 30.68 -38.16 -5.53
N VAL A 705 30.75 -37.66 -4.29
CA VAL A 705 29.60 -37.66 -3.37
C VAL A 705 28.45 -36.84 -3.93
N LYS A 706 28.75 -35.63 -4.43
CA LYS A 706 27.76 -34.72 -5.01
C LYS A 706 27.15 -35.31 -6.29
N TYR A 707 27.97 -35.97 -7.11
CA TYR A 707 27.53 -36.67 -8.31
C TYR A 707 26.53 -37.78 -8.00
N HIS A 708 26.87 -38.69 -7.07
CA HIS A 708 26.01 -39.82 -6.74
C HIS A 708 24.71 -39.38 -6.05
N ASP A 709 24.75 -38.37 -5.18
CA ASP A 709 23.55 -37.78 -4.57
C ASP A 709 22.59 -37.18 -5.62
N ALA A 710 23.13 -36.45 -6.61
CA ALA A 710 22.35 -35.91 -7.72
C ALA A 710 21.69 -37.01 -8.55
N TRP A 711 22.42 -38.08 -8.90
CA TRP A 711 21.86 -39.22 -9.62
C TRP A 711 20.86 -40.02 -8.80
N GLN A 712 21.07 -40.18 -7.50
CA GLN A 712 20.10 -40.84 -6.61
C GLN A 712 18.76 -40.08 -6.58
N LYS A 713 18.81 -38.75 -6.49
CA LYS A 713 17.62 -37.89 -6.57
C LYS A 713 16.91 -38.03 -7.93
N LEU A 714 17.67 -38.07 -9.02
CA LEU A 714 17.12 -38.22 -10.37
C LEU A 714 16.43 -39.58 -10.56
N CYS A 715 17.09 -40.67 -10.14
CA CYS A 715 16.57 -42.04 -10.28
C CYS A 715 15.32 -42.29 -9.43
N SER A 716 15.26 -41.67 -8.25
CA SER A 716 14.12 -41.79 -7.32
C SER A 716 12.94 -40.88 -7.68
N ALA A 717 13.04 -40.04 -8.71
CA ALA A 717 11.94 -39.18 -9.12
C ALA A 717 10.93 -39.91 -10.02
N ASP A 718 9.67 -39.48 -9.95
CA ASP A 718 8.56 -40.01 -10.75
C ASP A 718 8.47 -39.33 -12.12
N GLY A 719 8.95 -38.09 -12.22
CA GLY A 719 9.09 -37.35 -13.47
C GLY A 719 10.29 -36.40 -13.46
N ILE A 720 10.75 -36.01 -14.65
CA ILE A 720 11.92 -35.16 -14.85
C ILE A 720 11.49 -33.90 -15.61
N LEU A 721 11.90 -32.74 -15.10
CA LEU A 721 11.68 -31.44 -15.72
C LEU A 721 13.02 -30.76 -15.96
N VAL A 722 13.27 -30.37 -17.21
CA VAL A 722 14.41 -29.52 -17.58
C VAL A 722 13.86 -28.16 -18.00
N PRO A 723 14.00 -27.12 -17.14
CA PRO A 723 13.51 -25.78 -17.43
C PRO A 723 14.43 -25.04 -18.43
N GLY A 724 14.00 -23.84 -18.82
CA GLY A 724 14.80 -22.92 -19.61
C GLY A 724 16.14 -22.55 -18.96
N GLY A 725 17.06 -22.04 -19.76
CA GLY A 725 18.36 -21.57 -19.31
C GLY A 725 19.18 -20.98 -20.45
N PHE A 726 20.33 -20.43 -20.11
CA PHE A 726 21.25 -19.79 -21.07
C PHE A 726 22.70 -20.15 -20.76
N GLY A 727 23.50 -20.24 -21.82
CA GLY A 727 24.93 -20.50 -21.76
C GLY A 727 25.30 -21.97 -21.53
N VAL A 728 26.59 -22.26 -21.67
CA VAL A 728 27.15 -23.62 -21.73
C VAL A 728 27.15 -24.40 -20.41
N ARG A 729 27.10 -23.72 -19.26
CA ARG A 729 27.26 -24.36 -17.95
C ARG A 729 26.09 -25.31 -17.63
N GLY A 730 26.41 -26.58 -17.35
CA GLY A 730 25.41 -27.57 -16.95
C GLY A 730 24.66 -28.21 -18.11
N THR A 731 25.03 -27.89 -19.36
CA THR A 731 24.33 -28.39 -20.55
C THR A 731 24.49 -29.90 -20.73
N GLU A 732 25.70 -30.42 -20.58
CA GLU A 732 25.96 -31.87 -20.73
C GLU A 732 25.28 -32.70 -19.64
N GLY A 733 25.25 -32.19 -18.40
CA GLY A 733 24.51 -32.85 -17.31
C GLY A 733 23.00 -32.93 -17.58
N LYS A 734 22.40 -31.92 -18.21
CA LYS A 734 21.00 -31.97 -18.66
C LYS A 734 20.80 -33.00 -19.76
N ILE A 735 21.70 -33.07 -20.74
CA ILE A 735 21.63 -34.08 -21.82
C ILE A 735 21.68 -35.50 -21.23
N HIS A 736 22.52 -35.75 -20.22
CA HIS A 736 22.55 -37.03 -19.50
C HIS A 736 21.21 -37.34 -18.80
N ALA A 737 20.61 -36.36 -18.13
CA ALA A 737 19.31 -36.52 -17.48
C ALA A 737 18.18 -36.84 -18.48
N ILE A 738 18.17 -36.17 -19.64
CA ILE A 738 17.17 -36.41 -20.70
C ILE A 738 17.35 -37.82 -21.29
N GLY A 739 18.59 -38.22 -21.55
CA GLY A 739 18.88 -39.56 -22.06
C GLY A 739 18.51 -40.66 -21.07
N TRP A 740 18.66 -40.41 -19.76
CA TRP A 740 18.16 -41.29 -18.71
C TRP A 740 16.63 -41.38 -18.74
N ALA A 741 15.93 -40.24 -18.81
CA ALA A 741 14.48 -40.17 -18.85
C ALA A 741 13.91 -41.03 -20.01
N ARG A 742 14.46 -40.84 -21.21
CA ARG A 742 14.07 -41.56 -22.42
C ARG A 742 14.29 -43.07 -22.30
N LYS A 743 15.47 -43.50 -21.83
CA LYS A 743 15.83 -44.93 -21.73
C LYS A 743 15.02 -45.67 -20.66
N GLN A 744 14.71 -45.01 -19.54
CA GLN A 744 13.95 -45.59 -18.44
C GLN A 744 12.44 -45.38 -18.56
N LYS A 745 11.96 -44.81 -19.67
CA LYS A 745 10.56 -44.44 -19.89
C LYS A 745 9.97 -43.58 -18.76
N LYS A 746 10.78 -42.70 -18.16
CA LYS A 746 10.37 -41.77 -17.09
C LYS A 746 9.73 -40.52 -17.69
N PRO A 747 8.52 -40.12 -17.26
CA PRO A 747 7.87 -38.90 -17.72
C PRO A 747 8.80 -37.69 -17.75
N PHE A 748 8.84 -36.99 -18.90
CA PHE A 748 9.76 -35.89 -19.15
C PHE A 748 9.03 -34.67 -19.73
N LEU A 749 9.35 -33.50 -19.22
CA LEU A 749 9.01 -32.21 -19.81
C LEU A 749 10.28 -31.36 -20.01
N GLY A 750 10.54 -30.95 -21.25
CA GLY A 750 11.56 -29.96 -21.60
C GLY A 750 10.92 -28.61 -21.90
N VAL A 751 11.38 -27.53 -21.26
CA VAL A 751 10.88 -26.17 -21.50
C VAL A 751 11.98 -25.31 -22.11
N CYS A 752 11.71 -24.66 -23.23
CA CYS A 752 12.63 -23.79 -23.95
C CYS A 752 13.96 -24.55 -24.23
N LEU A 753 15.05 -24.21 -23.54
CA LEU A 753 16.32 -24.94 -23.60
C LEU A 753 16.15 -26.46 -23.37
N GLY A 754 15.23 -26.88 -22.50
CA GLY A 754 14.97 -28.30 -22.26
C GLY A 754 14.52 -29.07 -23.51
N MET A 755 13.73 -28.43 -24.38
CA MET A 755 13.36 -29.01 -25.69
C MET A 755 14.57 -29.08 -26.63
N GLN A 756 15.35 -28.02 -26.70
CA GLN A 756 16.55 -27.97 -27.55
C GLN A 756 17.55 -29.08 -27.18
N LEU A 757 17.79 -29.28 -25.88
CA LEU A 757 18.69 -30.33 -25.41
C LEU A 757 18.14 -31.74 -25.60
N ALA A 758 16.82 -31.91 -25.66
CA ALA A 758 16.22 -33.19 -26.02
C ALA A 758 16.46 -33.55 -27.50
N VAL A 759 16.44 -32.56 -28.39
CA VAL A 759 16.84 -32.74 -29.80
C VAL A 759 18.31 -33.13 -29.90
N CYS A 760 19.20 -32.45 -29.16
CA CYS A 760 20.63 -32.79 -29.11
C CYS A 760 20.86 -34.22 -28.57
N GLU A 761 20.20 -34.60 -27.46
CA GLU A 761 20.32 -35.95 -26.89
C GLU A 761 19.90 -37.02 -27.89
N PHE A 762 18.76 -36.82 -28.56
CA PHE A 762 18.21 -37.79 -29.49
C PHE A 762 19.10 -37.96 -30.72
N ALA A 763 19.65 -36.86 -31.26
CA ALA A 763 20.61 -36.91 -32.36
C ALA A 763 21.88 -37.70 -31.99
N ARG A 764 22.47 -37.43 -30.82
CA ARG A 764 23.69 -38.10 -30.35
C ARG A 764 23.51 -39.58 -30.07
N ASN A 765 22.34 -39.98 -29.55
CA ASN A 765 22.13 -41.34 -29.06
C ASN A 765 21.33 -42.24 -30.01
N THR A 766 20.36 -41.70 -30.75
CA THR A 766 19.50 -42.48 -31.65
C THR A 766 19.94 -42.35 -33.11
N LEU A 767 20.32 -41.16 -33.57
CA LEU A 767 20.82 -40.94 -34.94
C LEU A 767 22.31 -41.23 -35.08
N GLY A 768 23.06 -41.23 -33.97
CA GLY A 768 24.48 -41.54 -33.93
C GLY A 768 25.39 -40.35 -34.26
N TRP A 769 24.84 -39.14 -34.40
CA TRP A 769 25.60 -37.91 -34.66
C TRP A 769 26.23 -37.39 -33.38
N LYS A 770 27.40 -37.93 -33.02
CA LYS A 770 28.06 -37.68 -31.72
C LYS A 770 28.44 -36.21 -31.51
N ASP A 771 28.70 -35.47 -32.58
CA ASP A 771 29.04 -34.05 -32.59
C ASP A 771 27.81 -33.13 -32.67
N ALA A 772 26.59 -33.67 -32.75
CA ALA A 772 25.38 -32.84 -32.85
C ALA A 772 25.22 -31.92 -31.65
N ASN A 773 25.10 -30.61 -31.92
CA ASN A 773 25.01 -29.60 -30.89
C ASN A 773 24.20 -28.37 -31.35
N SER A 774 23.93 -27.47 -30.40
CA SER A 774 23.43 -26.13 -30.68
C SER A 774 24.59 -25.21 -31.08
N THR A 775 24.35 -24.33 -32.04
CA THR A 775 25.30 -23.26 -32.39
C THR A 775 25.50 -22.25 -31.26
N GLU A 776 24.66 -22.24 -30.21
CA GLU A 776 24.92 -21.49 -28.98
C GLU A 776 26.15 -22.01 -28.24
N PHE A 777 26.36 -23.33 -28.23
CA PHE A 777 27.38 -23.99 -27.40
C PHE A 777 28.60 -24.40 -28.20
N ASP A 778 28.39 -24.87 -29.44
CA ASP A 778 29.45 -25.30 -30.34
C ASP A 778 29.12 -24.85 -31.78
N PRO A 779 29.58 -23.64 -32.16
CA PRO A 779 29.37 -23.11 -33.51
C PRO A 779 30.02 -23.94 -34.62
N GLU A 780 31.01 -24.77 -34.30
CA GLU A 780 31.80 -25.55 -35.26
C GLU A 780 31.25 -26.98 -35.48
N SER A 781 30.11 -27.31 -34.85
CA SER A 781 29.46 -28.61 -35.01
C SER A 781 29.10 -28.87 -36.48
N LYS A 782 29.44 -30.07 -37.00
CA LYS A 782 29.07 -30.45 -38.38
C LYS A 782 27.59 -30.82 -38.49
N HIS A 783 26.93 -31.06 -37.37
CA HIS A 783 25.51 -31.35 -37.27
C HIS A 783 24.82 -30.31 -36.38
N PRO A 784 24.63 -29.06 -36.86
CA PRO A 784 23.98 -28.00 -36.11
C PRO A 784 22.48 -28.25 -36.03
N VAL A 785 22.06 -29.02 -35.03
CA VAL A 785 20.66 -29.43 -34.83
C VAL A 785 19.79 -28.30 -34.26
N VAL A 786 20.42 -27.32 -33.62
CA VAL A 786 19.78 -26.10 -33.12
C VAL A 786 20.62 -24.90 -33.58
N ILE A 787 19.98 -23.92 -34.21
CA ILE A 787 20.62 -22.78 -34.88
C ILE A 787 20.05 -21.44 -34.39
N ASP A 788 20.83 -20.36 -34.46
CA ASP A 788 20.30 -19.00 -34.19
C ASP A 788 19.37 -18.59 -35.34
N MET A 789 18.10 -18.36 -35.03
CA MET A 789 17.08 -17.97 -36.01
C MET A 789 16.26 -16.79 -35.47
N PRO A 790 16.88 -15.60 -35.39
CA PRO A 790 16.22 -14.44 -34.80
C PRO A 790 15.05 -13.96 -35.67
N GLU A 791 14.13 -13.23 -35.06
CA GLU A 791 13.02 -12.61 -35.77
C GLU A 791 13.43 -11.27 -36.39
N HIS A 792 12.98 -11.05 -37.62
CA HIS A 792 13.17 -9.80 -38.35
C HIS A 792 11.82 -9.08 -38.48
N ASN A 793 11.43 -8.40 -37.40
CA ASN A 793 10.15 -7.71 -37.33
C ASN A 793 10.24 -6.32 -38.01
N PRO A 794 9.28 -5.93 -38.87
CA PRO A 794 9.28 -4.61 -39.50
C PRO A 794 9.35 -3.47 -38.47
N GLY A 795 10.29 -2.56 -38.65
CA GLY A 795 10.53 -1.42 -37.73
C GLY A 795 11.56 -1.69 -36.62
N GLN A 796 12.06 -2.92 -36.49
CA GLN A 796 13.20 -3.25 -35.64
C GLN A 796 14.43 -3.56 -36.51
N MET A 797 15.60 -3.02 -36.15
CA MET A 797 16.84 -3.29 -36.87
C MET A 797 17.60 -4.45 -36.20
N GLY A 798 18.16 -5.35 -37.02
CA GLY A 798 18.91 -6.52 -36.55
C GLY A 798 18.02 -7.72 -36.21
N GLY A 799 18.65 -8.79 -35.70
CA GLY A 799 17.97 -10.00 -35.27
C GLY A 799 17.41 -9.85 -33.86
N THR A 800 16.08 -9.85 -33.74
CA THR A 800 15.39 -9.72 -32.44
C THR A 800 15.08 -11.07 -31.83
N MET A 801 14.99 -11.12 -30.49
CA MET A 801 14.59 -12.32 -29.76
C MET A 801 13.12 -12.65 -30.07
N ARG A 802 12.79 -13.94 -30.22
CA ARG A 802 11.40 -14.39 -30.24
C ARG A 802 10.83 -14.24 -28.83
N LEU A 803 9.96 -13.25 -28.68
CA LEU A 803 9.50 -12.78 -27.37
C LEU A 803 7.99 -12.53 -27.37
N GLY A 804 7.34 -12.82 -26.23
CA GLY A 804 5.92 -12.57 -26.02
C GLY A 804 5.02 -13.67 -26.60
N LYS A 805 3.73 -13.37 -26.72
CA LYS A 805 2.72 -14.33 -27.14
C LYS A 805 2.83 -14.62 -28.63
N ARG A 806 3.02 -15.90 -28.99
CA ARG A 806 3.02 -16.38 -30.37
C ARG A 806 2.04 -17.54 -30.53
N ARG A 807 1.58 -17.73 -31.76
CA ARG A 807 0.66 -18.81 -32.11
C ARG A 807 1.43 -20.05 -32.53
N THR A 808 1.08 -21.18 -31.93
CA THR A 808 1.58 -22.51 -32.29
C THR A 808 0.43 -23.36 -32.81
N ILE A 809 0.54 -23.87 -34.03
CA ILE A 809 -0.46 -24.67 -34.72
C ILE A 809 -0.09 -26.15 -34.59
N PHE A 810 -1.04 -26.97 -34.14
CA PHE A 810 -0.84 -28.43 -34.09
C PHE A 810 -0.98 -29.03 -35.49
N LYS A 811 0.01 -29.83 -35.91
CA LYS A 811 0.02 -30.47 -37.24
C LYS A 811 -0.60 -31.86 -37.25
N THR A 812 -0.76 -32.49 -36.08
CA THR A 812 -1.31 -33.85 -35.96
C THR A 812 -2.46 -33.91 -34.97
N ASN A 813 -3.40 -34.83 -35.23
CA ASN A 813 -4.47 -35.18 -34.29
C ASN A 813 -3.96 -36.12 -33.19
N ASN A 814 -2.91 -36.90 -33.47
CA ASN A 814 -2.33 -37.82 -32.51
C ASN A 814 -1.23 -37.12 -31.70
N SER A 815 -1.62 -36.17 -30.85
CA SER A 815 -0.75 -35.50 -29.89
C SER A 815 -1.36 -35.56 -28.50
N ILE A 816 -0.53 -35.88 -27.50
CA ILE A 816 -0.95 -35.86 -26.09
C ILE A 816 -1.24 -34.42 -25.67
N LEU A 817 -0.35 -33.48 -26.03
CA LEU A 817 -0.55 -32.08 -25.68
C LEU A 817 -1.82 -31.50 -26.29
N ARG A 818 -2.11 -31.78 -27.56
CA ARG A 818 -3.33 -31.30 -28.19
C ARG A 818 -4.59 -31.73 -27.43
N LYS A 819 -4.65 -32.98 -26.97
CA LYS A 819 -5.75 -33.48 -26.15
C LYS A 819 -5.84 -32.75 -24.81
N LEU A 820 -4.69 -32.49 -24.16
CA LEU A 820 -4.64 -31.75 -22.89
C LEU A 820 -5.09 -30.29 -23.05
N TYR A 821 -4.85 -29.67 -24.21
CA TYR A 821 -5.37 -28.35 -24.57
C TYR A 821 -6.84 -28.37 -25.04
N GLY A 822 -7.50 -29.53 -25.10
CA GLY A 822 -8.92 -29.67 -25.46
C GLY A 822 -9.18 -29.76 -26.96
N ASP A 823 -8.28 -30.41 -27.71
CA ASP A 823 -8.40 -30.68 -29.16
C ASP A 823 -8.44 -29.45 -30.08
N VAL A 824 -8.05 -28.29 -29.55
CA VAL A 824 -7.90 -27.03 -30.30
C VAL A 824 -6.89 -27.16 -31.45
N GLU A 825 -7.09 -26.37 -32.50
CA GLU A 825 -6.19 -26.35 -33.67
C GLU A 825 -4.87 -25.62 -33.41
N TYR A 826 -4.91 -24.59 -32.57
CA TYR A 826 -3.75 -23.80 -32.19
C TYR A 826 -3.81 -23.38 -30.73
N VAL A 827 -2.65 -23.04 -30.19
CA VAL A 827 -2.47 -22.46 -28.85
C VAL A 827 -1.70 -21.16 -28.96
N GLU A 828 -1.86 -20.30 -27.97
CA GLU A 828 -1.11 -19.05 -27.87
C GLU A 828 -0.36 -19.04 -26.53
N GLU A 829 0.96 -19.09 -26.62
CA GLU A 829 1.85 -19.21 -25.45
C GLU A 829 2.99 -18.19 -25.56
N ARG A 830 3.69 -17.97 -24.45
CA ARG A 830 4.73 -16.93 -24.35
C ARG A 830 6.11 -17.52 -24.63
N HIS A 831 6.88 -16.85 -25.48
CA HIS A 831 8.24 -17.23 -25.85
C HIS A 831 9.26 -16.26 -25.27
N ARG A 832 10.48 -16.76 -25.04
CA ARG A 832 11.66 -15.98 -24.65
C ARG A 832 12.92 -16.75 -25.01
N HIS A 833 13.26 -16.76 -26.30
CA HIS A 833 14.43 -17.47 -26.79
C HIS A 833 14.88 -16.93 -28.17
N ARG A 834 16.05 -17.39 -28.63
CA ARG A 834 16.66 -16.99 -29.92
C ARG A 834 16.94 -18.17 -30.85
N PHE A 835 17.14 -19.35 -30.27
CA PHE A 835 17.61 -20.53 -30.98
C PHE A 835 16.45 -21.47 -31.30
N GLU A 836 16.46 -21.98 -32.52
CA GLU A 836 15.42 -22.85 -33.07
C GLU A 836 16.01 -24.18 -33.55
N VAL A 837 15.18 -25.22 -33.62
CA VAL A 837 15.58 -26.48 -34.25
C VAL A 837 15.81 -26.24 -35.73
N ASN A 838 16.94 -26.74 -36.26
CA ASN A 838 17.26 -26.61 -37.67
C ASN A 838 16.21 -27.33 -38.55
N PRO A 839 15.40 -26.61 -39.36
CA PRO A 839 14.32 -27.22 -40.12
C PRO A 839 14.82 -28.21 -41.18
N GLU A 840 16.05 -28.03 -41.68
CA GLU A 840 16.66 -28.91 -42.70
C GLU A 840 16.90 -30.33 -42.17
N LEU A 841 17.12 -30.48 -40.86
CA LEU A 841 17.42 -31.77 -40.23
C LEU A 841 16.17 -32.49 -39.71
N LYS A 842 15.01 -31.84 -39.76
CA LYS A 842 13.73 -32.32 -39.20
C LYS A 842 13.36 -33.74 -39.64
N SER A 843 13.46 -34.04 -40.92
CA SER A 843 13.04 -35.34 -41.50
C SER A 843 13.72 -36.53 -40.82
N HIS A 844 15.02 -36.41 -40.51
CA HIS A 844 15.81 -37.45 -39.87
C HIS A 844 15.30 -37.84 -38.48
N PHE A 845 14.69 -36.89 -37.76
CA PHE A 845 14.09 -37.14 -36.44
C PHE A 845 12.73 -37.84 -36.56
N GLU A 846 11.88 -37.37 -37.48
CA GLU A 846 10.52 -37.91 -37.67
C GLU A 846 10.54 -39.37 -38.12
N GLU A 847 11.52 -39.76 -38.96
CA GLU A 847 11.74 -41.15 -39.39
C GLU A 847 12.03 -42.12 -38.23
N LYS A 848 12.50 -41.61 -37.09
CA LYS A 848 12.82 -42.40 -35.88
C LYS A 848 11.77 -42.24 -34.77
N GLY A 849 10.61 -41.67 -35.08
CA GLY A 849 9.49 -41.52 -34.13
C GLY A 849 9.61 -40.31 -33.20
N PHE A 850 10.56 -39.40 -33.43
CA PHE A 850 10.66 -38.12 -32.73
C PHE A 850 9.91 -37.07 -33.54
N ARG A 851 8.66 -36.79 -33.15
CA ARG A 851 7.71 -36.01 -33.95
C ARG A 851 7.67 -34.56 -33.53
N PHE A 852 7.60 -33.66 -34.52
CA PHE A 852 7.33 -32.24 -34.30
C PHE A 852 5.83 -31.97 -34.49
N VAL A 853 5.09 -31.99 -33.38
CA VAL A 853 3.61 -31.95 -33.40
C VAL A 853 3.05 -30.54 -33.46
N GLY A 854 3.83 -29.53 -33.08
CA GLY A 854 3.45 -28.12 -33.09
C GLY A 854 4.48 -27.27 -33.83
N GLN A 855 4.00 -26.34 -34.65
CA GLN A 855 4.82 -25.42 -35.44
C GLN A 855 4.28 -23.99 -35.33
N ASP A 856 5.09 -23.01 -35.70
CA ASP A 856 4.62 -21.64 -35.88
C ASP A 856 3.64 -21.49 -37.07
N VAL A 857 3.23 -20.26 -37.35
CA VAL A 857 2.23 -19.95 -38.39
C VAL A 857 2.79 -20.24 -39.78
N GLU A 858 4.05 -19.88 -40.00
CA GLU A 858 4.79 -20.04 -41.24
C GLU A 858 5.22 -21.50 -41.47
N GLY A 859 5.28 -22.31 -40.42
CA GLY A 859 5.73 -23.71 -40.47
C GLY A 859 7.25 -23.86 -40.52
N GLU A 860 7.99 -22.79 -40.30
CA GLU A 860 9.45 -22.76 -40.30
C GLU A 860 10.00 -23.28 -38.97
N ARG A 861 9.33 -22.96 -37.85
CA ARG A 861 9.84 -23.24 -36.51
C ARG A 861 9.07 -24.37 -35.85
N MET A 862 9.82 -25.30 -35.28
CA MET A 862 9.24 -26.44 -34.56
C MET A 862 9.14 -26.11 -33.07
N GLU A 863 7.92 -26.03 -32.56
CA GLU A 863 7.64 -25.48 -31.23
C GLU A 863 7.34 -26.57 -30.20
N VAL A 864 6.91 -27.75 -30.64
CA VAL A 864 6.49 -28.85 -29.76
C VAL A 864 7.00 -30.19 -30.29
N ILE A 865 7.67 -30.95 -29.43
CA ILE A 865 8.13 -32.32 -29.71
C ILE A 865 7.38 -33.33 -28.85
N GLU A 866 7.09 -34.49 -29.44
CA GLU A 866 6.61 -35.69 -28.76
C GLU A 866 7.39 -36.91 -29.27
N LEU A 867 7.72 -37.84 -28.38
CA LEU A 867 8.40 -39.09 -28.74
C LEU A 867 7.41 -40.27 -28.74
N ASP A 868 7.40 -41.03 -29.82
CA ASP A 868 6.66 -42.28 -29.94
C ASP A 868 7.18 -43.36 -28.96
N ASP A 869 6.31 -44.27 -28.51
CA ASP A 869 6.63 -45.37 -27.56
C ASP A 869 7.17 -44.91 -26.17
N HIS A 870 6.85 -43.68 -25.75
CA HIS A 870 7.14 -43.17 -24.42
C HIS A 870 5.86 -42.67 -23.72
N PRO A 871 5.63 -42.94 -22.42
CA PRO A 871 4.39 -42.58 -21.73
C PRO A 871 4.10 -41.07 -21.72
N TYR A 872 5.14 -40.26 -21.50
CA TYR A 872 5.09 -38.80 -21.62
C TYR A 872 6.50 -38.26 -21.85
N PHE A 873 6.86 -37.94 -23.09
CA PHE A 873 8.13 -37.28 -23.40
C PHE A 873 7.78 -36.09 -24.29
N VAL A 874 7.69 -34.94 -23.66
CA VAL A 874 7.21 -33.71 -24.28
C VAL A 874 8.28 -32.64 -24.12
N GLY A 875 8.52 -31.89 -25.19
CA GLY A 875 9.33 -30.69 -25.15
C GLY A 875 8.59 -29.55 -25.82
N VAL A 876 8.65 -28.37 -25.23
CA VAL A 876 8.03 -27.15 -25.77
C VAL A 876 9.06 -26.03 -25.79
N GLN A 877 9.04 -25.22 -26.83
CA GLN A 877 9.89 -24.02 -26.95
C GLN A 877 9.35 -22.84 -26.14
N TYR A 878 8.02 -22.69 -26.07
CA TYR A 878 7.38 -21.68 -25.23
C TYR A 878 7.54 -21.99 -23.74
N HIS A 879 7.17 -21.03 -22.90
CA HIS A 879 7.18 -21.10 -21.44
C HIS A 879 5.75 -21.31 -20.88
N PRO A 880 5.29 -22.57 -20.72
CA PRO A 880 3.95 -22.88 -20.23
C PRO A 880 3.68 -22.43 -18.77
N GLU A 881 4.71 -22.09 -18.02
CA GLU A 881 4.61 -21.68 -16.61
C GLU A 881 3.99 -20.28 -16.43
N PHE A 882 4.10 -19.40 -17.43
CA PHE A 882 3.59 -18.03 -17.33
C PHE A 882 2.07 -17.95 -17.46
N THR A 883 1.48 -18.86 -18.22
CA THR A 883 0.01 -18.95 -18.45
C THR A 883 -0.70 -19.82 -17.41
N SER A 884 0.04 -20.49 -16.52
CA SER A 884 -0.52 -21.30 -15.44
C SER A 884 -1.30 -20.45 -14.43
N ARG A 885 -2.47 -20.93 -14.01
CA ARG A 885 -3.30 -20.33 -12.94
C ARG A 885 -3.66 -21.39 -11.89
N PRO A 886 -3.95 -21.00 -10.64
CA PRO A 886 -4.27 -21.97 -9.58
C PRO A 886 -5.51 -22.83 -9.86
N ILE A 887 -6.51 -22.27 -10.54
CA ILE A 887 -7.75 -22.99 -10.93
C ILE A 887 -7.60 -23.66 -12.31
N LYS A 888 -6.78 -23.07 -13.19
CA LYS A 888 -6.53 -23.53 -14.56
C LYS A 888 -5.03 -23.85 -14.70
N PRO A 889 -4.59 -25.05 -14.27
CA PRO A 889 -3.19 -25.43 -14.37
C PRO A 889 -2.74 -25.49 -15.83
N SER A 890 -1.44 -25.28 -16.04
CA SER A 890 -0.86 -25.33 -17.37
C SER A 890 -0.89 -26.75 -17.95
N PRO A 891 -1.42 -26.98 -19.17
CA PRO A 891 -1.61 -28.33 -19.72
C PRO A 891 -0.34 -29.18 -19.81
N PRO A 892 0.83 -28.67 -20.24
CA PRO A 892 2.07 -29.48 -20.25
C PRO A 892 2.53 -29.93 -18.85
N TYR A 893 2.35 -29.08 -17.83
CA TYR A 893 2.69 -29.42 -16.44
C TYR A 893 1.68 -30.41 -15.84
N LEU A 894 0.40 -30.25 -16.15
CA LEU A 894 -0.66 -31.20 -15.75
C LEU A 894 -0.41 -32.57 -16.35
N GLY A 895 -0.05 -32.64 -17.65
CA GLY A 895 0.31 -33.88 -18.33
C GLY A 895 1.49 -34.59 -17.68
N LEU A 896 2.54 -33.85 -17.32
CA LEU A 896 3.70 -34.39 -16.62
C LEU A 896 3.33 -35.04 -15.27
N LEU A 897 2.53 -34.35 -14.46
CA LEU A 897 2.14 -34.85 -13.14
C LEU A 897 1.15 -35.99 -13.21
N LEU A 898 0.20 -35.95 -14.16
CA LEU A 898 -0.68 -37.09 -14.43
C LEU A 898 0.11 -38.32 -14.88
N ALA A 899 1.17 -38.15 -15.68
CA ALA A 899 2.03 -39.25 -16.11
C ALA A 899 2.87 -39.79 -14.95
N ALA A 900 3.45 -38.90 -14.12
CA ALA A 900 4.20 -39.28 -12.93
C ALA A 900 3.35 -40.05 -11.91
N ALA A 901 2.07 -39.69 -11.76
CA ALA A 901 1.10 -40.39 -10.91
C ALA A 901 0.46 -41.63 -11.57
N GLY A 902 0.80 -41.95 -12.83
CA GLY A 902 0.21 -43.07 -13.57
C GLY A 902 -1.28 -42.90 -13.94
N ARG A 903 -1.80 -41.67 -13.89
CA ARG A 903 -3.23 -41.32 -14.12
C ARG A 903 -3.51 -40.76 -15.51
N LEU A 904 -2.49 -40.45 -16.31
CA LEU A 904 -2.65 -39.83 -17.63
C LEU A 904 -3.57 -40.62 -18.59
N PRO A 905 -3.44 -41.95 -18.76
CA PRO A 905 -4.33 -42.69 -19.66
C PRO A 905 -5.80 -42.61 -19.24
N GLY A 906 -6.06 -42.72 -17.93
CA GLY A 906 -7.42 -42.60 -17.38
C GLY A 906 -8.01 -41.21 -17.51
N TYR A 907 -7.17 -40.16 -17.46
CA TYR A 907 -7.59 -38.78 -17.69
C TYR A 907 -7.99 -38.54 -19.16
N LEU A 908 -7.18 -39.03 -20.11
CA LEU A 908 -7.47 -38.91 -21.53
C LEU A 908 -8.74 -39.68 -21.93
N GLN A 909 -8.95 -40.88 -21.37
CA GLN A 909 -10.17 -41.68 -21.64
C GLN A 909 -11.46 -41.00 -21.15
N LYS A 910 -11.38 -40.20 -20.08
CA LYS A 910 -12.52 -39.43 -19.54
C LYS A 910 -12.77 -38.10 -20.27
N GLY A 911 -12.12 -37.88 -21.41
CA GLY A 911 -12.25 -36.65 -22.19
C GLY A 911 -11.60 -35.43 -21.52
N CYS A 912 -10.44 -35.62 -20.89
CA CYS A 912 -9.68 -34.56 -20.22
C CYS A 912 -10.48 -33.84 -19.11
N ARG A 913 -11.30 -34.59 -18.39
CA ARG A 913 -12.02 -34.11 -17.20
C ARG A 913 -11.43 -34.78 -15.97
N LEU A 914 -11.09 -33.98 -14.97
CA LEU A 914 -10.76 -34.50 -13.64
C LEU A 914 -12.02 -35.20 -13.07
N SER A 915 -11.84 -36.18 -12.20
CA SER A 915 -12.97 -36.85 -11.52
C SER A 915 -13.81 -35.84 -10.73
N PRO A 916 -15.12 -36.03 -10.51
CA PRO A 916 -15.90 -35.21 -9.55
C PRO A 916 -15.30 -35.12 -8.14
N ARG A 917 -14.45 -36.08 -7.75
CA ARG A 917 -13.67 -36.05 -6.50
C ARG A 917 -12.41 -35.15 -6.58
N ASP A 918 -11.95 -34.87 -7.80
CA ASP A 918 -10.77 -34.07 -8.14
C ASP A 918 -11.14 -32.69 -8.76
N THR A 919 -12.39 -32.50 -9.23
CA THR A 919 -12.86 -31.26 -9.87
C THR A 919 -13.41 -30.24 -8.88
N TYR A 920 -13.28 -28.97 -9.27
CA TYR A 920 -14.20 -27.91 -8.86
C TYR A 920 -15.58 -28.24 -9.45
N SER A 921 -16.67 -28.07 -8.71
CA SER A 921 -18.01 -28.30 -9.25
C SER A 921 -18.36 -27.29 -10.36
N ASP A 922 -17.98 -27.57 -11.61
CA ASP A 922 -18.36 -26.77 -12.78
C ASP A 922 -19.81 -27.08 -13.17
N ARG A 923 -20.76 -26.50 -12.43
CA ARG A 923 -22.13 -26.30 -12.90
C ARG A 923 -22.29 -24.89 -13.47
N SER A 924 -21.60 -24.58 -14.57
CA SER A 924 -21.91 -23.41 -15.39
C SER A 924 -21.37 -23.54 -16.82
N GLY A 925 -22.10 -24.26 -17.65
CA GLY A 925 -22.03 -24.26 -19.11
C GLY A 925 -23.34 -24.85 -19.63
N SER A 926 -24.13 -24.08 -20.37
CA SER A 926 -25.49 -24.41 -20.77
C SER A 926 -25.58 -25.57 -21.76
N SER A 927 -26.21 -26.69 -21.38
CA SER A 927 -27.35 -27.35 -22.07
C SER A 927 -27.61 -28.74 -21.46
N THR A 928 -28.91 -28.98 -21.20
CA THR A 928 -29.59 -30.23 -20.77
C THR A 928 -29.23 -30.87 -19.40
N PRO A 929 -30.23 -31.17 -18.54
CA PRO A 929 -30.03 -31.97 -17.35
C PRO A 929 -30.14 -33.45 -17.73
N ASP A 930 -29.02 -34.16 -17.83
CA ASP A 930 -29.07 -35.62 -17.91
C ASP A 930 -29.34 -36.22 -16.54
N SER A 931 -30.51 -36.83 -16.48
CA SER A 931 -31.04 -37.69 -15.45
C SER A 931 -30.32 -39.05 -15.44
N GLU A 932 -29.21 -39.18 -14.73
CA GLU A 932 -28.63 -40.50 -14.41
C GLU A 932 -28.12 -40.56 -12.96
N ILE A 933 -29.02 -40.30 -12.00
CA ILE A 933 -28.85 -40.77 -10.61
C ILE A 933 -30.19 -41.35 -10.16
N SER A 934 -30.57 -42.47 -10.76
CA SER A 934 -31.61 -43.34 -10.24
C SER A 934 -31.53 -44.69 -10.95
N GLU A 935 -30.58 -45.54 -10.55
CA GLU A 935 -30.71 -47.01 -10.59
C GLU A 935 -29.46 -47.67 -9.96
N LEU A 936 -29.30 -47.50 -8.64
CA LEU A 936 -28.57 -48.50 -7.85
C LEU A 936 -29.59 -49.56 -7.42
N LYS A 937 -29.74 -50.60 -8.24
CA LYS A 937 -30.46 -51.82 -7.85
C LYS A 937 -29.68 -52.49 -6.71
N LEU A 938 -30.24 -52.42 -5.50
CA LEU A 938 -29.81 -53.25 -4.39
C LEU A 938 -30.11 -54.72 -4.73
N PRO A 939 -29.18 -55.67 -4.53
CA PRO A 939 -29.46 -57.08 -4.69
C PRO A 939 -30.48 -57.53 -3.63
N SER A 940 -31.58 -58.12 -4.10
CA SER A 940 -32.60 -58.76 -3.28
C SER A 940 -31.97 -59.90 -2.48
N ILE A 941 -32.02 -59.80 -1.16
CA ILE A 941 -31.76 -60.91 -0.25
C ILE A 941 -32.92 -61.90 -0.41
N SER A 942 -32.58 -63.13 -0.78
CA SER A 942 -33.47 -64.28 -0.89
C SER A 942 -34.07 -64.66 0.47
N ASN A 943 -35.40 -64.74 0.52
CA ASN A 943 -36.15 -65.87 1.06
C ASN A 943 -37.47 -65.99 0.32
#